data_AF-A1UCP3-F1
#
_entry.id   AF-A1UCP3-F1
#
_cell.length_a   1.000
_cell.length_b   1.000
_cell.length_c   1.000
_cell.angle_alpha   90.00
_cell.angle_beta   90.00
_cell.angle_gamma   90.00
#
_symmetry.space_group_name_H-M   'P 1'
#
loop_
_entity.id
_entity.type
_entity.pdbx_description
1 polymer ?
#
loop_
_entity_poly.entity_id
_entity_poly.type
_entity_poly.pdbx_seq_one_letter_code
_entity_poly.pdbx_strand_id
1 'polypeptide(L)'
;MTSTESRIHQVALSFEDGVTRFISCRDDQTVADASYRQRINIPLDCRDGACGTCKALCESGTYDGGTYIDDALPADEAAAGYVLPCSMRPRSDLVLQIASSSKVAKTAAATFEGTLVELHRLSPTTVAFGVEIPNREDLAFLPGQYVNVAVPGTDVTRSYSFSNAPHEQRLTFLVKLTPGGAMSTYLAERAAVGDAITFTGPHGSFFLRETERPVLLLAGGTGLAPVLSMLRTLRAAGSPRKAHLVYGVSSDADLVELDTLRAVAADLPGFTWDHCVADPASTAANKGPERAYVTSLIRPEHLYDGDVAVYLCGPPPMVESVRKHVAAEGIEPFGFYYEKFALAAPAAATSAAAAPASVAPAPREELRFAPDARSVAGRTVFRDASIGPAPGNVTAADDGDTARRIAGQLIGVSGGGTAPATPLDDDTALIGGADRAVAGQHLFPAQTAPAPPEVAPDGYQIGEEHPELHESDAIFQAREALELGALELTIGRLSPSQLSGYRLLAESTLAYVDGDRFVDAAQYTETNAAFHDHLFTLTGNDHLLQAYQALGVKARMSDVLRNATWCHPLCAQDHVDIVAAFEAGDRVAARSLIAAHAERSKQTMRRAMADARAARRPRFVTPGRFAGKVVLVTGAAQGIGEQTARRISAEGGRLVLADRSELVKELADELAAGGPDTLPVTTDLEHPDGAESMVAQALSAFGRIDVLINNVGGAINFKPFTEFTDREIRAEVDRSLMTTLYACRAALPSMVSRGAGVIVNISSAATRGIHRIPYSAAKGGINAITASLAVEYAGDGIRVVAAAPGGTAAPPRRISRGTPDFAGETERAWFQAHVDQTVDSSLMKRYGTLDEQAAAICFLASDEASYITGSVLPVAGGDQG
;
A
#
# COMPACT_ATOMS: atom_id res chain seq x y z
N MET A 1 -47.82 2.83 -19.04
CA MET A 1 -46.66 2.09 -18.50
C MET A 1 -46.11 1.23 -19.62
N THR A 2 -45.20 1.78 -20.42
CA THR A 2 -44.49 1.04 -21.47
C THR A 2 -43.39 0.22 -20.81
N SER A 3 -43.49 -1.11 -20.93
CA SER A 3 -42.42 -2.05 -20.61
C SER A 3 -41.21 -1.72 -21.49
N THR A 4 -40.15 -1.22 -20.89
CA THR A 4 -38.82 -1.19 -21.50
C THR A 4 -38.32 -2.62 -21.53
N GLU A 5 -38.21 -3.22 -22.72
CA GLU A 5 -37.49 -4.48 -22.90
C GLU A 5 -36.02 -4.27 -22.49
N SER A 6 -35.54 -5.08 -21.54
CA SER A 6 -34.15 -5.08 -21.10
C SER A 6 -33.22 -5.45 -22.26
N ARG A 7 -32.15 -4.68 -22.46
CA ARG A 7 -31.22 -4.94 -23.57
C ARG A 7 -30.42 -6.22 -23.28
N ILE A 8 -30.21 -7.01 -24.32
CA ILE A 8 -29.41 -8.24 -24.27
C ILE A 8 -28.05 -7.94 -24.88
N HIS A 9 -27.00 -8.30 -24.15
CA HIS A 9 -25.59 -8.19 -24.52
C HIS A 9 -24.98 -9.58 -24.75
N GLN A 10 -24.02 -9.67 -25.66
CA GLN A 10 -23.18 -10.85 -25.83
C GLN A 10 -21.95 -10.76 -24.94
N VAL A 11 -21.73 -11.79 -24.13
CA VAL A 11 -20.54 -11.91 -23.28
C VAL A 11 -19.73 -13.11 -23.76
N ALA A 12 -18.50 -12.87 -24.22
CA ALA A 12 -17.54 -13.92 -24.53
C ALA A 12 -16.78 -14.31 -23.26
N LEU A 13 -16.87 -15.57 -22.86
CA LEU A 13 -16.15 -16.18 -21.75
C LEU A 13 -14.99 -17.00 -22.33
N SER A 14 -13.78 -16.47 -22.26
CA SER A 14 -12.55 -17.13 -22.69
C SER A 14 -11.95 -17.91 -21.52
N PHE A 15 -11.78 -19.23 -21.68
CA PHE A 15 -11.26 -20.13 -20.64
C PHE A 15 -9.77 -20.44 -20.86
N GLU A 16 -9.09 -20.91 -19.80
CA GLU A 16 -7.65 -21.21 -19.81
C GLU A 16 -7.27 -22.31 -20.82
N ASP A 17 -8.20 -23.20 -21.16
CA ASP A 17 -8.03 -24.25 -22.18
C ASP A 17 -8.15 -23.73 -23.63
N GLY A 18 -8.15 -22.40 -23.81
CA GLY A 18 -8.24 -21.73 -25.11
C GLY A 18 -9.63 -21.76 -25.76
N VAL A 19 -10.64 -22.28 -25.04
CA VAL A 19 -12.02 -22.34 -25.51
C VAL A 19 -12.74 -21.05 -25.16
N THR A 20 -13.46 -20.46 -26.12
CA THR A 20 -14.37 -19.33 -25.85
C THR A 20 -15.83 -19.80 -25.94
N ARG A 21 -16.66 -19.39 -24.98
CA ARG A 21 -18.11 -19.60 -25.00
C ARG A 21 -18.83 -18.26 -25.00
N PHE A 22 -19.89 -18.15 -25.77
CA PHE A 22 -20.74 -16.96 -25.80
C PHE A 22 -21.99 -17.19 -24.98
N ILE A 23 -22.33 -16.22 -24.14
CA ILE A 23 -23.57 -16.20 -23.37
C ILE A 23 -24.35 -14.92 -23.65
N SER A 24 -25.68 -15.03 -23.64
CA SER A 24 -26.56 -13.86 -23.68
C SER A 24 -26.88 -13.38 -22.27
N CYS A 25 -26.53 -12.13 -21.95
CA CYS A 25 -26.74 -11.51 -20.64
C CYS A 25 -27.63 -10.28 -20.78
N ARG A 26 -28.64 -10.13 -19.92
CA ARG A 26 -29.47 -8.92 -19.87
C ARG A 26 -28.76 -7.84 -19.06
N ASP A 27 -29.03 -6.57 -19.35
CA ASP A 27 -28.56 -5.42 -18.57
C ASP A 27 -29.04 -5.44 -17.10
N ASP A 28 -30.19 -6.06 -16.82
CA ASP A 28 -30.77 -6.24 -15.49
C ASP A 28 -30.26 -7.46 -14.70
N GLN A 29 -29.30 -8.21 -15.25
CA GLN A 29 -28.81 -9.46 -14.70
C GLN A 29 -27.28 -9.46 -14.57
N THR A 30 -26.75 -10.16 -13.56
CA THR A 30 -25.31 -10.34 -13.41
C THR A 30 -24.75 -11.33 -14.43
N VAL A 31 -23.48 -11.17 -14.80
CA VAL A 31 -22.81 -12.07 -15.75
C VAL A 31 -22.77 -13.50 -15.21
N ALA A 32 -22.54 -13.69 -13.90
CA ALA A 32 -22.57 -15.01 -13.27
C ALA A 32 -23.94 -15.69 -13.41
N ASP A 33 -25.04 -15.00 -13.13
CA ASP A 33 -26.38 -15.59 -13.26
C ASP A 33 -26.71 -15.91 -14.72
N ALA A 34 -26.29 -15.07 -15.67
CA ALA A 34 -26.47 -15.33 -17.09
C ALA A 34 -25.68 -16.57 -17.55
N SER A 35 -24.46 -16.73 -17.02
CA SER A 35 -23.59 -17.87 -17.28
C SER A 35 -24.20 -19.18 -16.75
N TYR A 36 -24.62 -19.19 -15.48
CA TYR A 36 -25.24 -20.34 -14.83
C TYR A 36 -26.57 -20.73 -15.49
N ARG A 37 -27.41 -19.76 -15.87
CA ARG A 37 -28.66 -20.04 -16.61
C ARG A 37 -28.39 -20.78 -17.92
N GLN A 38 -27.25 -20.51 -18.55
CA GLN A 38 -26.84 -21.14 -19.81
C GLN A 38 -25.95 -22.37 -19.61
N ARG A 39 -25.91 -22.90 -18.37
CA ARG A 39 -25.15 -24.11 -17.99
C ARG A 39 -23.66 -23.99 -18.25
N ILE A 40 -23.13 -22.78 -18.05
CA ILE A 40 -21.70 -22.49 -18.00
C ILE A 40 -21.42 -21.98 -16.58
N ASN A 41 -20.98 -22.89 -15.73
CA ASN A 41 -20.72 -22.67 -14.32
C ASN A 41 -19.29 -22.14 -14.14
N ILE A 42 -19.09 -20.86 -14.45
CA ILE A 42 -17.83 -20.18 -14.11
C ILE A 42 -17.57 -20.26 -12.60
N PRO A 43 -16.30 -20.17 -12.14
CA PRO A 43 -15.98 -20.17 -10.71
C PRO A 43 -16.87 -19.19 -9.94
N LEU A 44 -17.55 -19.68 -8.90
CA LEU A 44 -18.51 -18.89 -8.12
C LEU A 44 -18.78 -19.58 -6.79
N ASP A 45 -18.83 -18.79 -5.71
CA ASP A 45 -19.13 -19.31 -4.36
C ASP A 45 -20.19 -18.44 -3.66
N CYS A 46 -19.81 -17.33 -3.02
CA CYS A 46 -20.70 -16.48 -2.20
C CYS A 46 -21.85 -15.77 -2.95
N ARG A 47 -21.66 -15.44 -4.24
CA ARG A 47 -22.57 -14.64 -5.08
C ARG A 47 -22.88 -13.21 -4.62
N ASP A 48 -22.16 -12.67 -3.65
CA ASP A 48 -22.43 -11.36 -3.04
C ASP A 48 -21.23 -10.40 -3.11
N GLY A 49 -20.16 -10.79 -3.81
CA GLY A 49 -18.94 -9.99 -3.92
C GLY A 49 -18.06 -10.03 -2.67
N ALA A 50 -18.16 -11.07 -1.83
CA ALA A 50 -17.35 -11.20 -0.61
C ALA A 50 -16.14 -12.15 -0.73
N CYS A 51 -16.21 -13.20 -1.54
CA CYS A 51 -15.20 -14.27 -1.52
C CYS A 51 -14.09 -14.18 -2.59
N GLY A 52 -14.23 -13.33 -3.61
CA GLY A 52 -13.28 -13.24 -4.74
C GLY A 52 -13.26 -14.43 -5.72
N THR A 53 -13.88 -15.57 -5.41
CA THR A 53 -13.81 -16.81 -6.24
C THR A 53 -14.19 -16.61 -7.71
N CYS A 54 -15.11 -15.68 -8.02
CA CYS A 54 -15.54 -15.43 -9.39
C CYS A 54 -14.62 -14.49 -10.19
N LYS A 55 -13.55 -13.96 -9.60
CA LYS A 55 -12.68 -12.96 -10.20
C LYS A 55 -12.27 -13.35 -11.63
N ALA A 56 -12.46 -12.41 -12.54
CA ALA A 56 -12.20 -12.55 -13.97
C ALA A 56 -11.56 -11.26 -14.49
N LEU A 57 -10.82 -11.33 -15.60
CA LEU A 57 -10.28 -10.13 -16.26
C LEU A 57 -11.25 -9.69 -17.37
N CYS A 58 -11.65 -8.41 -17.37
CA CYS A 58 -12.45 -7.83 -18.45
C CYS A 58 -11.53 -7.23 -19.52
N GLU A 59 -11.35 -7.93 -20.65
CA GLU A 59 -10.49 -7.46 -21.75
C GLU A 59 -11.12 -6.32 -22.54
N SER A 60 -12.45 -6.31 -22.66
CA SER A 60 -13.16 -5.26 -23.39
C SER A 60 -14.64 -5.17 -23.00
N GLY A 61 -15.18 -3.97 -23.21
CA GLY A 61 -16.57 -3.63 -22.98
C GLY A 61 -16.79 -2.78 -21.72
N THR A 62 -18.03 -2.34 -21.52
CA THR A 62 -18.45 -1.46 -20.43
C THR A 62 -19.46 -2.17 -19.55
N TYR A 63 -19.39 -1.92 -18.25
CA TYR A 63 -20.18 -2.64 -17.26
C TYR A 63 -20.47 -1.76 -16.03
N ASP A 64 -21.41 -2.24 -15.22
CA ASP A 64 -21.59 -1.85 -13.84
C ASP A 64 -20.93 -2.90 -12.95
N GLY A 65 -19.95 -2.52 -12.14
CA GLY A 65 -19.22 -3.45 -11.27
C GLY A 65 -20.04 -3.99 -10.09
N GLY A 66 -21.19 -3.36 -9.80
CA GLY A 66 -22.01 -3.68 -8.63
C GLY A 66 -21.30 -3.36 -7.32
N THR A 67 -21.77 -3.99 -6.24
CA THR A 67 -21.20 -3.87 -4.89
C THR A 67 -20.37 -5.11 -4.54
N TYR A 68 -19.23 -4.90 -3.89
CA TYR A 68 -18.33 -5.94 -3.39
C TYR A 68 -17.49 -5.36 -2.25
N ILE A 69 -16.77 -6.22 -1.52
CA ILE A 69 -15.82 -5.79 -0.48
C ILE A 69 -14.40 -5.73 -1.04
N ASP A 70 -13.57 -4.84 -0.51
CA ASP A 70 -12.18 -4.66 -0.96
C ASP A 70 -11.36 -5.95 -0.83
N ASP A 71 -11.63 -6.81 0.15
CA ASP A 71 -10.97 -8.12 0.28
C ASP A 71 -11.23 -9.05 -0.92
N ALA A 72 -12.36 -8.91 -1.62
CA ALA A 72 -12.74 -9.75 -2.75
C ALA A 72 -12.21 -9.23 -4.09
N LEU A 73 -12.17 -7.91 -4.25
CA LEU A 73 -11.60 -7.21 -5.40
C LEU A 73 -11.00 -5.87 -4.93
N PRO A 74 -9.69 -5.87 -4.59
CA PRO A 74 -8.96 -4.67 -4.23
C PRO A 74 -9.03 -3.57 -5.31
N ALA A 75 -8.88 -2.31 -4.89
CA ALA A 75 -9.06 -1.16 -5.78
C ALA A 75 -8.05 -1.10 -6.94
N ASP A 76 -6.83 -1.57 -6.70
CA ASP A 76 -5.77 -1.74 -7.69
C ASP A 76 -6.11 -2.81 -8.73
N GLU A 77 -6.63 -3.96 -8.30
CA GLU A 77 -7.08 -5.01 -9.24
C GLU A 77 -8.29 -4.55 -10.07
N ALA A 78 -9.25 -3.86 -9.45
CA ALA A 78 -10.39 -3.27 -10.16
C ALA A 78 -9.93 -2.25 -11.22
N ALA A 79 -8.92 -1.43 -10.88
CA ALA A 79 -8.29 -0.48 -11.81
C ALA A 79 -7.52 -1.18 -12.94
N ALA A 80 -6.94 -2.36 -12.67
CA ALA A 80 -6.28 -3.21 -13.66
C ALA A 80 -7.25 -3.99 -14.57
N GLY A 81 -8.57 -3.80 -14.42
CA GLY A 81 -9.60 -4.41 -15.26
C GLY A 81 -10.13 -5.75 -14.74
N TYR A 82 -9.74 -6.18 -13.54
CA TYR A 82 -10.38 -7.32 -12.89
C TYR A 82 -11.80 -6.98 -12.44
N VAL A 83 -12.68 -7.97 -12.51
CA VAL A 83 -14.10 -7.85 -12.22
C VAL A 83 -14.59 -9.05 -11.42
N LEU A 84 -15.71 -8.86 -10.72
CA LEU A 84 -16.46 -9.95 -10.09
C LEU A 84 -17.76 -10.19 -10.88
N PRO A 85 -17.82 -11.20 -11.78
CA PRO A 85 -19.03 -11.59 -12.52
C PRO A 85 -20.30 -11.74 -11.68
N CYS A 86 -20.17 -12.04 -10.38
CA CYS A 86 -21.32 -12.14 -9.47
C CYS A 86 -21.95 -10.80 -9.10
N SER A 87 -21.20 -9.70 -9.16
CA SER A 87 -21.68 -8.33 -8.94
C SER A 87 -21.83 -7.56 -10.25
N MET A 88 -21.10 -7.97 -11.30
CA MET A 88 -20.99 -7.30 -12.59
C MET A 88 -22.24 -7.44 -13.46
N ARG A 89 -22.74 -6.33 -14.01
CA ARG A 89 -23.82 -6.27 -15.02
C ARG A 89 -23.32 -5.60 -16.32
N PRO A 90 -23.59 -6.15 -17.51
CA PRO A 90 -23.11 -5.57 -18.76
C PRO A 90 -23.83 -4.25 -19.11
N ARG A 91 -23.10 -3.29 -19.69
CA ARG A 91 -23.63 -2.09 -20.37
C ARG A 91 -23.34 -2.10 -21.88
N SER A 92 -22.42 -2.94 -22.32
CA SER A 92 -22.16 -3.31 -23.71
C SER A 92 -21.88 -4.81 -23.82
N ASP A 93 -21.58 -5.28 -25.03
CA ASP A 93 -20.95 -6.60 -25.19
C ASP A 93 -19.60 -6.63 -24.46
N LEU A 94 -19.24 -7.78 -23.92
CA LEU A 94 -18.09 -7.98 -23.03
C LEU A 94 -17.22 -9.14 -23.50
N VAL A 95 -15.92 -9.07 -23.19
CA VAL A 95 -15.00 -10.21 -23.27
C VAL A 95 -14.33 -10.40 -21.91
N LEU A 96 -14.53 -11.57 -21.30
CA LEU A 96 -13.99 -11.93 -20.00
C LEU A 96 -13.04 -13.13 -20.10
N GLN A 97 -11.87 -13.04 -19.47
CA GLN A 97 -11.02 -14.19 -19.20
C GLN A 97 -11.43 -14.84 -17.88
N ILE A 98 -11.82 -16.11 -17.95
CA ILE A 98 -12.24 -16.91 -16.80
C ILE A 98 -11.08 -17.79 -16.36
N ALA A 99 -10.68 -17.68 -15.08
CA ALA A 99 -9.65 -18.48 -14.43
C ALA A 99 -10.13 -19.92 -14.17
N SER A 100 -10.51 -20.64 -15.22
CA SER A 100 -10.93 -22.04 -15.20
C SER A 100 -10.87 -22.64 -16.61
N SER A 101 -10.97 -23.95 -16.73
CA SER A 101 -11.15 -24.62 -18.02
C SER A 101 -12.63 -24.75 -18.40
N SER A 102 -12.91 -24.79 -19.70
CA SER A 102 -14.29 -24.95 -20.19
C SER A 102 -14.93 -26.29 -19.80
N LYS A 103 -14.13 -27.30 -19.45
CA LYS A 103 -14.60 -28.61 -18.96
C LYS A 103 -15.12 -28.50 -17.51
N VAL A 104 -14.38 -27.81 -16.65
CA VAL A 104 -14.78 -27.59 -15.25
C VAL A 104 -15.98 -26.67 -15.18
N ALA A 105 -16.04 -25.66 -16.06
CA ALA A 105 -17.21 -24.80 -16.18
C ALA A 105 -18.49 -25.53 -16.64
N LYS A 106 -18.45 -26.82 -16.98
CA LYS A 106 -19.66 -27.63 -17.24
C LYS A 106 -20.09 -28.46 -16.03
N THR A 107 -19.31 -28.48 -14.97
CA THR A 107 -19.58 -29.23 -13.74
C THR A 107 -20.27 -28.30 -12.75
N ALA A 108 -21.36 -28.75 -12.14
CA ALA A 108 -22.09 -27.95 -11.15
C ALA A 108 -21.72 -28.46 -9.77
N ALA A 109 -21.60 -27.55 -8.79
CA ALA A 109 -21.60 -27.97 -7.40
C ALA A 109 -22.90 -28.74 -7.13
N ALA A 110 -22.76 -29.99 -6.71
CA ALA A 110 -23.87 -30.88 -6.41
C ALA A 110 -23.70 -31.45 -5.00
N THR A 111 -24.80 -31.89 -4.42
CA THR A 111 -24.77 -32.62 -3.16
C THR A 111 -24.57 -34.10 -3.46
N PHE A 112 -23.60 -34.68 -2.77
CA PHE A 112 -23.25 -36.09 -2.87
C PHE A 112 -23.46 -36.76 -1.52
N GLU A 113 -24.00 -37.97 -1.55
CA GLU A 113 -24.12 -38.85 -0.40
C GLU A 113 -23.10 -39.98 -0.55
N GLY A 114 -22.22 -40.09 0.44
CA GLY A 114 -21.18 -41.10 0.47
C GLY A 114 -21.17 -41.89 1.77
N THR A 115 -20.36 -42.93 1.78
CA THR A 115 -20.11 -43.76 2.96
C THR A 115 -18.67 -43.57 3.40
N LEU A 116 -18.47 -43.36 4.70
CA LEU A 116 -17.15 -43.33 5.31
C LEU A 116 -16.56 -44.74 5.30
N VAL A 117 -15.54 -44.96 4.47
CA VAL A 117 -14.92 -46.28 4.26
C VAL A 117 -13.59 -46.42 4.99
N GLU A 118 -13.01 -45.31 5.43
CA GLU A 118 -11.66 -45.27 5.97
C GLU A 118 -11.54 -44.17 7.02
N LEU A 119 -10.92 -44.46 8.16
CA LEU A 119 -10.69 -43.53 9.26
C LEU A 119 -9.35 -43.81 9.94
N HIS A 120 -8.36 -42.95 9.70
CA HIS A 120 -7.03 -43.04 10.28
C HIS A 120 -6.77 -41.90 11.24
N ARG A 121 -6.50 -42.25 12.50
CA ARG A 121 -5.99 -41.30 13.50
C ARG A 121 -4.47 -41.21 13.35
N LEU A 122 -4.02 -40.32 12.48
CA LEU A 122 -2.61 -40.14 12.16
C LEU A 122 -1.82 -39.63 13.38
N SER A 123 -2.46 -38.81 14.22
CA SER A 123 -1.89 -38.31 15.46
C SER A 123 -3.00 -37.92 16.46
N PRO A 124 -2.66 -37.52 17.70
CA PRO A 124 -3.64 -36.97 18.64
C PRO A 124 -4.38 -35.72 18.13
N THR A 125 -3.82 -35.02 17.13
CA THR A 125 -4.31 -33.74 16.63
C THR A 125 -4.86 -33.81 15.21
N THR A 126 -4.65 -34.92 14.49
CA THR A 126 -4.96 -34.99 13.05
C THR A 126 -5.56 -36.34 12.65
N VAL A 127 -6.64 -36.29 11.88
CA VAL A 127 -7.37 -37.45 11.35
C VAL A 127 -7.42 -37.36 9.83
N ALA A 128 -7.19 -38.48 9.15
CA ALA A 128 -7.54 -38.66 7.75
C ALA A 128 -8.76 -39.56 7.65
N PHE A 129 -9.70 -39.22 6.77
CA PHE A 129 -10.85 -40.08 6.48
C PHE A 129 -11.12 -40.17 4.99
N GLY A 130 -11.67 -41.31 4.57
CA GLY A 130 -12.00 -41.61 3.19
C GLY A 130 -13.49 -41.86 3.00
N VAL A 131 -14.03 -41.32 1.91
CA VAL A 131 -15.45 -41.44 1.53
C VAL A 131 -15.55 -42.01 0.12
N GLU A 132 -16.46 -42.96 -0.07
CA GLU A 132 -16.84 -43.47 -1.38
C GLU A 132 -18.27 -43.02 -1.71
N ILE A 133 -18.48 -42.58 -2.95
CA ILE A 133 -19.79 -42.14 -3.46
C ILE A 133 -20.21 -43.04 -4.64
N PRO A 134 -21.50 -43.39 -4.77
CA PRO A 134 -21.96 -44.29 -5.82
C PRO A 134 -21.87 -43.67 -7.23
N ASN A 135 -21.98 -42.33 -7.33
CA ASN A 135 -21.96 -41.58 -8.57
C ASN A 135 -20.64 -40.78 -8.74
N ARG A 136 -19.51 -41.44 -8.49
CA ARG A 136 -18.19 -40.80 -8.48
C ARG A 136 -17.84 -40.04 -9.77
N GLU A 137 -18.31 -40.51 -10.92
CA GLU A 137 -18.07 -39.89 -12.23
C GLU A 137 -18.74 -38.52 -12.39
N ASP A 138 -19.79 -38.24 -11.61
CA ASP A 138 -20.50 -36.95 -11.64
C ASP A 138 -19.71 -35.84 -10.90
N LEU A 139 -18.77 -36.22 -10.03
CA LEU A 139 -17.93 -35.30 -9.27
C LEU A 139 -16.59 -35.08 -9.98
N ALA A 140 -16.50 -34.02 -10.79
CA ALA A 140 -15.24 -33.55 -11.34
C ALA A 140 -14.76 -32.32 -10.57
N PHE A 141 -13.54 -32.36 -10.06
CA PHE A 141 -12.91 -31.27 -9.32
C PHE A 141 -11.47 -31.04 -9.79
N LEU A 142 -10.94 -29.84 -9.55
CA LEU A 142 -9.56 -29.48 -9.81
C LEU A 142 -8.70 -29.70 -8.56
N PRO A 143 -7.44 -30.18 -8.70
CA PRO A 143 -6.61 -30.53 -7.56
C PRO A 143 -6.26 -29.29 -6.73
N GLY A 144 -6.80 -29.25 -5.50
CA GLY A 144 -6.74 -28.10 -4.60
C GLY A 144 -8.11 -27.63 -4.10
N GLN A 145 -9.19 -27.95 -4.83
CA GLN A 145 -10.56 -27.61 -4.46
C GLN A 145 -11.06 -28.34 -3.19
N TYR A 146 -12.17 -27.85 -2.65
CA TYR A 146 -12.79 -28.35 -1.42
C TYR A 146 -14.28 -28.66 -1.58
N VAL A 147 -14.86 -29.27 -0.54
CA VAL A 147 -16.29 -29.49 -0.38
C VAL A 147 -16.75 -29.03 1.00
N ASN A 148 -18.02 -28.68 1.11
CA ASN A 148 -18.68 -28.42 2.38
C ASN A 148 -19.29 -29.72 2.90
N VAL A 149 -18.67 -30.32 3.92
CA VAL A 149 -19.11 -31.58 4.53
C VAL A 149 -20.10 -31.29 5.66
N ALA A 150 -21.29 -31.87 5.59
CA ALA A 150 -22.26 -31.83 6.69
C ALA A 150 -21.76 -32.67 7.85
N VAL A 151 -21.78 -32.12 9.07
CA VAL A 151 -21.35 -32.82 10.28
C VAL A 151 -22.49 -33.75 10.73
N PRO A 152 -22.29 -35.09 10.74
CA PRO A 152 -23.36 -36.02 11.05
C PRO A 152 -24.02 -35.80 12.41
N GLY A 153 -25.35 -35.68 12.39
CA GLY A 153 -26.18 -35.41 13.57
C GLY A 153 -26.28 -33.95 13.98
N THR A 154 -25.89 -33.01 13.10
CA THR A 154 -26.02 -31.56 13.34
C THR A 154 -26.39 -30.83 12.04
N ASP A 155 -26.85 -29.58 12.14
CA ASP A 155 -27.12 -28.71 10.98
C ASP A 155 -25.87 -27.92 10.52
N VAL A 156 -24.68 -28.30 10.99
CA VAL A 156 -23.42 -27.58 10.75
C VAL A 156 -22.68 -28.19 9.55
N THR A 157 -22.17 -27.34 8.65
CA THR A 157 -21.28 -27.73 7.55
C THR A 157 -19.87 -27.22 7.77
N ARG A 158 -18.85 -27.92 7.26
CA ARG A 158 -17.44 -27.49 7.33
C ARG A 158 -16.71 -27.76 6.02
N SER A 159 -15.89 -26.80 5.60
CA SER A 159 -15.07 -26.89 4.40
C SER A 159 -13.87 -27.82 4.61
N TYR A 160 -13.70 -28.79 3.71
CA TYR A 160 -12.53 -29.68 3.69
C TYR A 160 -12.03 -29.88 2.26
N SER A 161 -10.77 -29.55 2.04
CA SER A 161 -10.09 -29.74 0.75
C SER A 161 -9.81 -31.21 0.49
N PHE A 162 -9.94 -31.64 -0.77
CA PHE A 162 -9.57 -32.98 -1.17
C PHE A 162 -8.06 -33.21 -0.99
N SER A 163 -7.67 -34.40 -0.54
CA SER A 163 -6.27 -34.84 -0.50
C SER A 163 -5.93 -35.92 -1.53
N ASN A 164 -6.92 -36.46 -2.25
CA ASN A 164 -6.76 -37.39 -3.38
C ASN A 164 -6.65 -36.67 -4.72
N ALA A 165 -6.08 -37.32 -5.73
CA ALA A 165 -6.12 -36.81 -7.09
C ALA A 165 -7.54 -36.94 -7.72
N PRO A 166 -7.91 -36.08 -8.69
CA PRO A 166 -9.25 -36.08 -9.30
C PRO A 166 -9.68 -37.38 -9.98
N HIS A 167 -8.75 -38.23 -10.39
CA HIS A 167 -9.05 -39.52 -11.03
C HIS A 167 -9.21 -40.68 -10.03
N GLU A 168 -8.88 -40.47 -8.75
CA GLU A 168 -9.00 -41.50 -7.72
C GLU A 168 -10.47 -41.70 -7.32
N GLN A 169 -10.86 -42.97 -7.16
CA GLN A 169 -12.25 -43.34 -6.83
C GLN A 169 -12.64 -42.92 -5.41
N ARG A 170 -11.72 -43.10 -4.46
CA ARG A 170 -11.92 -42.71 -3.06
C ARG A 170 -11.61 -41.23 -2.87
N LEU A 171 -12.51 -40.51 -2.20
CA LEU A 171 -12.31 -39.13 -1.79
C LEU A 171 -11.67 -39.12 -0.40
N THR A 172 -10.52 -38.47 -0.23
CA THR A 172 -9.81 -38.44 1.05
C THR A 172 -9.67 -37.02 1.56
N PHE A 173 -9.74 -36.86 2.88
CA PHE A 173 -9.68 -35.58 3.58
C PHE A 173 -8.69 -35.66 4.74
N LEU A 174 -8.08 -34.54 5.09
CA LEU A 174 -7.18 -34.41 6.23
C LEU A 174 -7.68 -33.30 7.17
N VAL A 175 -7.96 -33.65 8.42
CA VAL A 175 -8.66 -32.78 9.37
C VAL A 175 -7.88 -32.62 10.64
N LYS A 176 -7.67 -31.35 11.03
CA LYS A 176 -7.16 -30.98 12.35
C LYS A 176 -8.28 -31.13 13.38
N LEU A 177 -8.02 -31.85 14.46
CA LEU A 177 -8.91 -31.90 15.62
C LEU A 177 -8.72 -30.64 16.46
N THR A 178 -9.79 -29.86 16.59
CA THR A 178 -9.84 -28.67 17.43
C THR A 178 -10.81 -28.90 18.58
N PRO A 179 -10.40 -28.61 19.84
CA PRO A 179 -11.31 -28.72 20.99
C PRO A 179 -12.60 -27.92 20.78
N GLY A 180 -13.75 -28.57 20.98
CA GLY A 180 -15.07 -27.95 20.82
C GLY A 180 -15.57 -27.80 19.38
N GLY A 181 -14.80 -28.23 18.37
CA GLY A 181 -15.24 -28.19 16.97
C GLY A 181 -16.24 -29.31 16.65
N ALA A 182 -17.39 -29.00 16.04
CA ALA A 182 -18.45 -29.97 15.76
C ALA A 182 -17.97 -31.21 14.96
N MET A 183 -17.23 -30.99 13.85
CA MET A 183 -16.63 -32.08 13.09
C MET A 183 -15.53 -32.79 13.87
N SER A 184 -14.70 -32.04 14.62
CA SER A 184 -13.64 -32.62 15.45
C SER A 184 -14.20 -33.55 16.52
N THR A 185 -15.29 -33.19 17.19
CA THR A 185 -16.00 -34.05 18.15
C THR A 185 -16.57 -35.29 17.46
N TYR A 186 -17.21 -35.13 16.30
CA TYR A 186 -17.69 -36.29 15.53
C TYR A 186 -16.55 -37.26 15.19
N LEU A 187 -15.47 -36.79 14.56
CA LEU A 187 -14.33 -37.62 14.16
C LEU A 187 -13.58 -38.21 15.37
N ALA A 188 -13.51 -37.49 16.48
CA ALA A 188 -12.80 -37.94 17.67
C ALA A 188 -13.57 -38.97 18.50
N GLU A 189 -14.91 -38.90 18.54
CA GLU A 189 -15.70 -39.65 19.53
C GLU A 189 -16.76 -40.57 18.91
N ARG A 190 -17.30 -40.24 17.73
CA ARG A 190 -18.50 -40.88 17.18
C ARG A 190 -18.30 -41.58 15.84
N ALA A 191 -17.39 -41.07 15.01
CA ALA A 191 -17.24 -41.53 13.62
C ALA A 191 -16.84 -43.01 13.55
N ALA A 192 -17.55 -43.78 12.73
CA ALA A 192 -17.27 -45.17 12.46
C ALA A 192 -17.34 -45.46 10.96
N VAL A 193 -16.53 -46.42 10.50
CA VAL A 193 -16.62 -46.94 9.13
C VAL A 193 -18.03 -47.49 8.90
N GLY A 194 -18.66 -47.04 7.81
CA GLY A 194 -20.07 -47.29 7.49
C GLY A 194 -20.99 -46.09 7.70
N ASP A 195 -20.53 -45.01 8.34
CA ASP A 195 -21.33 -43.80 8.53
C ASP A 195 -21.64 -43.10 7.19
N ALA A 196 -22.84 -42.55 7.07
CA ALA A 196 -23.23 -41.72 5.94
C ALA A 196 -22.59 -40.32 6.06
N ILE A 197 -21.96 -39.86 4.98
CA ILE A 197 -21.34 -38.53 4.87
C ILE A 197 -21.96 -37.81 3.68
N THR A 198 -22.55 -36.65 3.93
CA THR A 198 -23.11 -35.78 2.89
C THR A 198 -22.21 -34.57 2.71
N PHE A 199 -21.92 -34.21 1.46
CA PHE A 199 -21.14 -33.00 1.17
C PHE A 199 -21.59 -32.32 -0.12
N THR A 200 -21.31 -31.03 -0.24
CA THR A 200 -21.65 -30.22 -1.43
C THR A 200 -20.37 -29.64 -2.04
N GLY A 201 -20.23 -29.73 -3.36
CA GLY A 201 -19.14 -29.11 -4.12
C GLY A 201 -18.92 -29.74 -5.51
N PRO A 202 -17.76 -29.53 -6.14
CA PRO A 202 -16.57 -28.87 -5.59
C PRO A 202 -16.69 -27.35 -5.53
N HIS A 203 -15.88 -26.74 -4.67
CA HIS A 203 -15.75 -25.30 -4.47
C HIS A 203 -14.28 -24.87 -4.50
N GLY A 204 -14.03 -23.57 -4.67
CA GLY A 204 -12.73 -22.94 -4.53
C GLY A 204 -11.97 -22.68 -5.83
N SER A 205 -11.19 -21.60 -5.84
CA SER A 205 -10.30 -21.21 -6.95
C SER A 205 -8.82 -21.59 -6.72
N PHE A 206 -8.49 -22.08 -5.52
CA PHE A 206 -7.17 -22.62 -5.20
C PHE A 206 -6.99 -24.00 -5.85
N PHE A 207 -6.41 -24.05 -7.03
CA PHE A 207 -6.13 -25.30 -7.74
C PHE A 207 -4.88 -25.20 -8.61
N LEU A 208 -4.24 -26.34 -8.86
CA LEU A 208 -3.04 -26.41 -9.71
C LEU A 208 -3.36 -25.94 -11.15
N ARG A 209 -2.73 -24.85 -11.58
CA ARG A 209 -2.85 -24.32 -12.94
C ARG A 209 -2.11 -25.20 -13.96
N GLU A 210 -2.70 -25.32 -15.14
CA GLU A 210 -2.14 -26.04 -16.30
C GLU A 210 -1.03 -25.21 -16.96
N THR A 211 0.16 -25.21 -16.38
CA THR A 211 1.36 -24.55 -16.91
C THR A 211 2.58 -25.47 -16.82
N GLU A 212 3.65 -25.18 -17.55
CA GLU A 212 4.93 -25.94 -17.46
C GLU A 212 5.92 -25.31 -16.46
N ARG A 213 5.55 -24.18 -15.85
CA ARG A 213 6.44 -23.42 -14.94
C ARG A 213 6.75 -24.20 -13.66
N PRO A 214 7.90 -23.96 -13.01
CA PRO A 214 8.17 -24.46 -11.66
C PRO A 214 7.07 -24.07 -10.66
N VAL A 215 6.88 -24.92 -9.63
CA VAL A 215 5.92 -24.65 -8.56
C VAL A 215 6.59 -24.67 -7.19
N LEU A 216 6.25 -23.66 -6.37
CA LEU A 216 6.59 -23.61 -4.95
C LEU A 216 5.30 -23.85 -4.15
N LEU A 217 5.24 -24.96 -3.43
CA LEU A 217 4.11 -25.40 -2.63
C LEU A 217 4.41 -25.12 -1.16
N LEU A 218 3.50 -24.45 -0.45
CA LEU A 218 3.67 -24.08 0.95
C LEU A 218 2.44 -24.55 1.73
N ALA A 219 2.66 -25.38 2.75
CA ALA A 219 1.58 -25.99 3.53
C ALA A 219 1.75 -25.73 5.02
N GLY A 220 0.68 -25.31 5.69
CA GLY A 220 0.62 -25.14 7.15
C GLY A 220 -0.35 -26.13 7.79
N GLY A 221 0.12 -27.03 8.64
CA GLY A 221 -0.73 -28.01 9.33
C GLY A 221 -1.53 -28.91 8.37
N THR A 222 -2.86 -28.84 8.40
CA THR A 222 -3.71 -29.58 7.45
C THR A 222 -3.92 -28.87 6.11
N GLY A 223 -3.32 -27.70 5.90
CA GLY A 223 -3.13 -27.11 4.57
C GLY A 223 -2.32 -28.00 3.61
N LEU A 224 -1.77 -29.10 4.13
CA LEU A 224 -1.19 -30.18 3.33
C LEU A 224 -2.23 -30.91 2.46
N ALA A 225 -3.52 -30.93 2.81
CA ALA A 225 -4.56 -31.63 2.05
C ALA A 225 -4.61 -31.23 0.56
N PRO A 226 -4.88 -29.96 0.20
CA PRO A 226 -4.96 -29.56 -1.20
C PRO A 226 -3.61 -29.75 -1.92
N VAL A 227 -2.50 -29.56 -1.21
CA VAL A 227 -1.14 -29.79 -1.75
C VAL A 227 -0.91 -31.26 -2.11
N LEU A 228 -1.40 -32.22 -1.31
CA LEU A 228 -1.35 -33.64 -1.64
C LEU A 228 -2.17 -33.96 -2.89
N SER A 229 -3.34 -33.33 -3.07
CA SER A 229 -4.14 -33.48 -4.29
C SER A 229 -3.37 -33.01 -5.54
N MET A 230 -2.68 -31.85 -5.45
CA MET A 230 -1.83 -31.32 -6.52
C MET A 230 -0.65 -32.25 -6.82
N LEU A 231 0.08 -32.69 -5.79
CA LEU A 231 1.24 -33.57 -5.92
C LEU A 231 0.88 -34.95 -6.50
N ARG A 232 -0.23 -35.55 -6.05
CA ARG A 232 -0.72 -36.82 -6.59
C ARG A 232 -1.15 -36.68 -8.06
N THR A 233 -1.70 -35.52 -8.44
CA THR A 233 -2.05 -35.22 -9.84
C THR A 233 -0.80 -35.09 -10.71
N LEU A 234 0.22 -34.35 -10.25
CA LEU A 234 1.51 -34.23 -10.95
C LEU A 234 2.20 -35.60 -11.12
N ARG A 235 2.17 -36.43 -10.07
CA ARG A 235 2.69 -37.80 -10.10
C ARG A 235 1.96 -38.67 -11.12
N ALA A 236 0.64 -38.67 -11.11
CA ALA A 236 -0.16 -39.48 -12.03
C ALA A 236 0.02 -39.07 -13.50
N ALA A 237 0.27 -37.78 -13.76
CA ALA A 237 0.57 -37.26 -15.08
C ALA A 237 2.03 -37.51 -15.54
N GLY A 238 2.91 -38.01 -14.65
CA GLY A 238 4.34 -38.12 -14.93
C GLY A 238 5.00 -36.77 -15.23
N SER A 239 4.55 -35.71 -14.56
CA SER A 239 4.92 -34.34 -14.90
C SER A 239 6.44 -34.08 -14.81
N PRO A 240 7.06 -33.42 -15.79
CA PRO A 240 8.46 -33.02 -15.72
C PRO A 240 8.69 -31.74 -14.88
N ARG A 241 7.62 -31.09 -14.42
CA ARG A 241 7.67 -29.82 -13.69
C ARG A 241 8.54 -29.93 -12.44
N LYS A 242 9.34 -28.89 -12.20
CA LYS A 242 10.05 -28.73 -10.93
C LYS A 242 9.06 -28.31 -9.86
N ALA A 243 9.02 -29.06 -8.76
CA ALA A 243 8.14 -28.79 -7.63
C ALA A 243 8.94 -28.81 -6.33
N HIS A 244 8.80 -27.79 -5.50
CA HIS A 244 9.37 -27.77 -4.16
C HIS A 244 8.27 -27.53 -3.11
N LEU A 245 8.17 -28.40 -2.09
CA LEU A 245 7.24 -28.23 -0.97
C LEU A 245 7.99 -27.80 0.30
N VAL A 246 7.50 -26.77 0.98
CA VAL A 246 7.85 -26.48 2.38
C VAL A 246 6.64 -26.72 3.27
N TYR A 247 6.75 -27.69 4.18
CA TYR A 247 5.68 -28.10 5.08
C TYR A 247 5.92 -27.64 6.53
N GLY A 248 5.16 -26.67 7.01
CA GLY A 248 5.29 -26.11 8.36
C GLY A 248 4.19 -26.59 9.30
N VAL A 249 4.58 -26.97 10.53
CA VAL A 249 3.61 -27.35 11.58
C VAL A 249 4.00 -26.82 12.95
N SER A 250 3.06 -26.83 13.89
CA SER A 250 3.29 -26.30 15.24
C SER A 250 4.09 -27.24 16.13
N SER A 251 3.84 -28.55 16.07
CA SER A 251 4.47 -29.58 16.93
C SER A 251 4.75 -30.88 16.16
N ASP A 252 5.57 -31.76 16.74
CA ASP A 252 5.87 -33.07 16.13
C ASP A 252 4.61 -33.92 15.91
N ALA A 253 3.59 -33.77 16.76
CA ALA A 253 2.31 -34.46 16.61
C ALA A 253 1.52 -34.00 15.37
N ASP A 254 1.89 -32.87 14.77
CA ASP A 254 1.22 -32.30 13.61
C ASP A 254 1.91 -32.69 12.30
N LEU A 255 3.12 -33.26 12.36
CA LEU A 255 3.83 -33.80 11.21
C LEU A 255 3.21 -35.14 10.78
N VAL A 256 2.27 -35.09 9.84
CA VAL A 256 1.60 -36.27 9.27
C VAL A 256 1.96 -36.45 7.80
N GLU A 257 1.59 -37.61 7.22
CA GLU A 257 1.74 -37.90 5.77
C GLU A 257 3.20 -37.89 5.24
N LEU A 258 4.21 -37.96 6.11
CA LEU A 258 5.62 -37.97 5.69
C LEU A 258 5.98 -39.19 4.82
N ASP A 259 5.38 -40.35 5.07
CA ASP A 259 5.56 -41.55 4.23
C ASP A 259 4.98 -41.32 2.82
N THR A 260 3.82 -40.67 2.73
CA THR A 260 3.19 -40.30 1.46
C THR A 260 4.06 -39.32 0.68
N LEU A 261 4.61 -38.30 1.33
CA LEU A 261 5.53 -37.35 0.69
C LEU A 261 6.82 -38.03 0.20
N ARG A 262 7.37 -38.98 0.97
CA ARG A 262 8.51 -39.79 0.55
C ARG A 262 8.20 -40.65 -0.68
N ALA A 263 7.02 -41.27 -0.72
CA ALA A 263 6.59 -42.05 -1.88
C ALA A 263 6.41 -41.18 -3.13
N VAL A 264 5.78 -40.01 -3.00
CA VAL A 264 5.63 -39.06 -4.12
C VAL A 264 7.00 -38.60 -4.63
N ALA A 265 7.95 -38.27 -3.75
CA ALA A 265 9.29 -37.83 -4.14
C ALA A 265 10.10 -38.93 -4.84
N ALA A 266 9.88 -40.20 -4.48
CA ALA A 266 10.50 -41.33 -5.18
C ALA A 266 9.95 -41.50 -6.61
N ASP A 267 8.66 -41.24 -6.81
CA ASP A 267 7.97 -41.43 -8.08
C ASP A 267 8.02 -40.21 -9.02
N LEU A 268 8.27 -39.01 -8.48
CA LEU A 268 8.27 -37.74 -9.21
C LEU A 268 9.66 -37.07 -9.13
N PRO A 269 10.56 -37.32 -10.11
CA PRO A 269 11.96 -36.85 -10.05
C PRO A 269 12.15 -35.33 -9.95
N GLY A 270 11.15 -34.56 -10.38
CA GLY A 270 11.13 -33.10 -10.29
C GLY A 270 10.74 -32.56 -8.91
N PHE A 271 10.32 -33.42 -7.97
CA PHE A 271 9.79 -33.03 -6.67
C PHE A 271 10.84 -33.13 -5.55
N THR A 272 11.01 -32.03 -4.81
CA THR A 272 11.77 -31.98 -3.56
C THR A 272 10.90 -31.39 -2.45
N TRP A 273 11.21 -31.68 -1.20
CA TRP A 273 10.46 -31.14 -0.09
C TRP A 273 11.28 -31.02 1.19
N ASP A 274 10.92 -30.04 2.00
CA ASP A 274 11.44 -29.78 3.34
C ASP A 274 10.25 -29.62 4.30
N HIS A 275 10.48 -29.83 5.60
CA HIS A 275 9.50 -29.52 6.64
C HIS A 275 10.14 -28.78 7.82
N CYS A 276 9.34 -28.00 8.54
CA CYS A 276 9.75 -27.30 9.76
C CYS A 276 8.72 -27.44 10.88
N VAL A 277 9.21 -27.41 12.12
CA VAL A 277 8.38 -27.48 13.33
C VAL A 277 8.64 -26.27 14.22
N ALA A 278 7.57 -25.58 14.60
CA ALA A 278 7.67 -24.37 15.40
C ALA A 278 8.11 -24.63 16.86
N ASP A 279 7.70 -25.76 17.43
CA ASP A 279 8.05 -26.16 18.78
C ASP A 279 9.59 -26.31 18.94
N PRO A 280 10.25 -25.50 19.79
CA PRO A 280 11.68 -25.62 20.03
C PRO A 280 12.09 -26.96 20.67
N ALA A 281 11.15 -27.68 21.30
CA ALA A 281 11.39 -29.02 21.87
C ALA A 281 11.28 -30.16 20.83
N SER A 282 10.95 -29.84 19.57
CA SER A 282 10.82 -30.80 18.47
C SER A 282 12.08 -31.65 18.26
N THR A 283 11.90 -32.83 17.69
CA THR A 283 13.00 -33.68 17.21
C THR A 283 13.37 -33.45 15.74
N ALA A 284 12.59 -32.66 14.99
CA ALA A 284 12.80 -32.39 13.58
C ALA A 284 14.15 -31.69 13.28
N ALA A 285 14.59 -31.80 12.02
CA ALA A 285 15.84 -31.21 11.53
C ALA A 285 15.76 -29.68 11.45
N ASN A 286 14.62 -29.14 11.00
CA ASN A 286 14.37 -27.70 10.94
C ASN A 286 13.40 -27.31 12.07
N LYS A 287 13.97 -26.76 13.14
CA LYS A 287 13.26 -26.35 14.37
C LYS A 287 13.96 -25.15 15.02
N GLY A 288 13.29 -24.52 15.98
CA GLY A 288 13.84 -23.39 16.74
C GLY A 288 13.75 -22.06 15.97
N PRO A 289 14.09 -20.92 16.60
CA PRO A 289 13.68 -19.58 16.16
C PRO A 289 14.14 -19.18 14.76
N GLU A 290 15.22 -19.78 14.25
CA GLU A 290 15.80 -19.45 12.93
C GLU A 290 15.30 -20.34 11.79
N ARG A 291 14.71 -21.51 12.08
CA ARG A 291 14.28 -22.51 11.08
C ARG A 291 12.90 -23.12 11.33
N ALA A 292 12.10 -22.48 12.19
CA ALA A 292 10.80 -22.96 12.64
C ALA A 292 9.64 -22.66 11.67
N TYR A 293 9.84 -21.76 10.71
CA TYR A 293 8.77 -21.25 9.86
C TYR A 293 9.05 -21.56 8.39
N VAL A 294 7.97 -21.71 7.60
CA VAL A 294 8.10 -22.01 6.18
C VAL A 294 8.93 -20.98 5.43
N THR A 295 8.83 -19.70 5.81
CA THR A 295 9.59 -18.59 5.23
C THR A 295 11.09 -18.78 5.40
N SER A 296 11.55 -19.41 6.49
CA SER A 296 12.96 -19.68 6.74
C SER A 296 13.58 -20.72 5.79
N LEU A 297 12.75 -21.50 5.09
CA LEU A 297 13.19 -22.57 4.20
C LEU A 297 12.92 -22.25 2.72
N ILE A 298 12.32 -21.10 2.42
CA ILE A 298 12.25 -20.58 1.05
C ILE A 298 13.65 -20.07 0.70
N ARG A 299 14.24 -20.64 -0.35
CA ARG A 299 15.57 -20.26 -0.85
C ARG A 299 15.44 -19.60 -2.23
N PRO A 300 16.38 -18.73 -2.65
CA PRO A 300 16.32 -18.06 -3.94
C PRO A 300 16.10 -19.02 -5.12
N GLU A 301 16.73 -20.21 -5.09
CA GLU A 301 16.54 -21.22 -6.14
C GLU A 301 15.10 -21.77 -6.25
N HIS A 302 14.29 -21.64 -5.20
CA HIS A 302 12.88 -22.03 -5.22
C HIS A 302 11.98 -20.97 -5.88
N LEU A 303 12.47 -19.73 -6.00
CA LEU A 303 11.72 -18.61 -6.54
C LEU A 303 11.96 -18.38 -8.03
N TYR A 304 12.98 -19.03 -8.62
CA TYR A 304 13.29 -18.98 -10.05
C TYR A 304 13.31 -17.55 -10.64
N ASP A 305 13.84 -16.59 -9.87
CA ASP A 305 13.87 -15.17 -10.23
C ASP A 305 12.50 -14.60 -10.67
N GLY A 306 11.40 -15.12 -10.10
CA GLY A 306 10.02 -14.73 -10.41
C GLY A 306 9.30 -15.67 -11.38
N ASP A 307 10.03 -16.55 -12.08
CA ASP A 307 9.43 -17.57 -12.95
C ASP A 307 8.96 -18.81 -12.16
N VAL A 308 8.04 -18.59 -11.23
CA VAL A 308 7.45 -19.63 -10.39
C VAL A 308 5.98 -19.36 -10.12
N ALA A 309 5.18 -20.41 -10.05
CA ALA A 309 3.83 -20.34 -9.49
C ALA A 309 3.86 -20.78 -8.02
N VAL A 310 3.48 -19.87 -7.11
CA VAL A 310 3.45 -20.13 -5.66
C VAL A 310 2.05 -20.54 -5.24
N TYR A 311 1.92 -21.67 -4.55
CA TYR A 311 0.66 -22.16 -3.97
C TYR A 311 0.82 -22.29 -2.47
N LEU A 312 -0.02 -21.59 -1.72
CA LEU A 312 0.10 -21.49 -0.26
C LEU A 312 -1.23 -21.82 0.42
N CYS A 313 -1.27 -22.90 1.19
CA CYS A 313 -2.44 -23.24 2.00
C CYS A 313 -2.08 -23.37 3.48
N GLY A 314 -2.77 -22.63 4.34
CA GLY A 314 -2.47 -22.64 5.78
C GLY A 314 -3.29 -21.65 6.60
N PRO A 315 -2.94 -21.45 7.88
CA PRO A 315 -3.62 -20.49 8.73
C PRO A 315 -3.34 -19.04 8.28
N PRO A 316 -4.29 -18.09 8.46
CA PRO A 316 -4.14 -16.72 7.97
C PRO A 316 -2.81 -16.03 8.32
N PRO A 317 -2.25 -16.15 9.55
CA PRO A 317 -0.96 -15.54 9.88
C PRO A 317 0.21 -16.06 9.04
N MET A 318 0.18 -17.34 8.63
CA MET A 318 1.20 -17.92 7.77
C MET A 318 1.11 -17.34 6.36
N VAL A 319 -0.11 -17.19 5.83
CA VAL A 319 -0.35 -16.60 4.51
C VAL A 319 0.24 -15.19 4.43
N GLU A 320 -0.08 -14.35 5.41
CA GLU A 320 0.44 -12.99 5.46
C GLU A 320 1.96 -12.92 5.65
N SER A 321 2.54 -13.84 6.44
CA SER A 321 3.99 -13.87 6.65
C SER A 321 4.75 -14.25 5.38
N VAL A 322 4.23 -15.20 4.59
CA VAL A 322 4.87 -15.60 3.32
C VAL A 322 4.75 -14.50 2.28
N ARG A 323 3.58 -13.87 2.16
CA ARG A 323 3.38 -12.73 1.24
C ARG A 323 4.41 -11.63 1.49
N LYS A 324 4.57 -11.23 2.76
CA LYS A 324 5.59 -10.24 3.16
C LYS A 324 7.02 -10.68 2.87
N HIS A 325 7.31 -11.97 3.03
CA HIS A 325 8.65 -12.51 2.79
C HIS A 325 9.00 -12.47 1.29
N VAL A 326 8.11 -12.96 0.42
CA VAL A 326 8.33 -12.93 -1.04
C VAL A 326 8.46 -11.48 -1.55
N ALA A 327 7.61 -10.58 -1.06
CA ALA A 327 7.70 -9.16 -1.41
C ALA A 327 9.01 -8.49 -0.92
N ALA A 328 9.55 -8.90 0.23
CA ALA A 328 10.81 -8.36 0.77
C ALA A 328 12.04 -8.77 -0.05
N GLU A 329 12.00 -9.93 -0.70
CA GLU A 329 13.05 -10.39 -1.63
C GLU A 329 13.03 -9.63 -2.97
N GLY A 330 12.01 -8.79 -3.21
CA GLY A 330 11.87 -8.00 -4.44
C GLY A 330 11.54 -8.86 -5.67
N ILE A 331 11.01 -10.06 -5.45
CA ILE A 331 10.62 -11.01 -6.50
C ILE A 331 9.10 -11.01 -6.62
N GLU A 332 8.61 -10.80 -7.83
CA GLU A 332 7.21 -10.92 -8.18
C GLU A 332 6.99 -12.26 -8.90
N PRO A 333 6.37 -13.27 -8.25
CA PRO A 333 6.13 -14.56 -8.88
C PRO A 333 5.11 -14.44 -10.01
N PHE A 334 5.22 -15.31 -11.01
CA PHE A 334 4.27 -15.39 -12.13
C PHE A 334 2.81 -15.53 -11.68
N GLY A 335 2.58 -16.22 -10.56
CA GLY A 335 1.29 -16.22 -9.87
C GLY A 335 1.45 -16.63 -8.42
N PHE A 336 0.67 -15.99 -7.55
CA PHE A 336 0.63 -16.31 -6.12
C PHE A 336 -0.80 -16.69 -5.72
N TYR A 337 -1.04 -17.97 -5.50
CA TYR A 337 -2.34 -18.55 -5.19
C TYR A 337 -2.37 -18.95 -3.72
N TYR A 338 -3.42 -18.57 -2.98
CA TYR A 338 -3.49 -18.93 -1.57
C TYR A 338 -4.88 -19.32 -1.07
N GLU A 339 -4.88 -20.14 -0.03
CA GLU A 339 -6.05 -20.61 0.69
C GLU A 339 -5.82 -20.49 2.20
N LYS A 340 -6.75 -19.79 2.88
CA LYS A 340 -6.69 -19.52 4.33
C LYS A 340 -7.73 -20.36 5.06
N PHE A 341 -7.25 -21.20 5.97
CA PHE A 341 -8.09 -21.95 6.90
C PHE A 341 -8.15 -21.21 8.25
N ALA A 342 -9.23 -20.48 8.55
CA ALA A 342 -9.44 -20.05 9.93
C ALA A 342 -10.00 -21.23 10.74
N LEU A 343 -9.42 -21.44 11.92
CA LEU A 343 -10.04 -22.28 12.93
C LEU A 343 -11.33 -21.60 13.35
N ALA A 344 -12.47 -22.30 13.27
CA ALA A 344 -13.73 -21.79 13.79
C ALA A 344 -13.51 -21.36 15.26
N ALA A 345 -13.62 -20.07 15.54
CA ALA A 345 -13.53 -19.58 16.89
C ALA A 345 -14.63 -20.25 17.72
N PRO A 346 -14.36 -20.69 18.97
CA PRO A 346 -15.43 -20.93 19.90
C PRO A 346 -16.27 -19.65 19.95
N ALA A 347 -17.61 -19.78 19.88
CA ALA A 347 -18.49 -18.67 20.22
C ALA A 347 -17.96 -18.08 21.53
N ALA A 348 -17.55 -16.82 21.50
CA ALA A 348 -16.96 -16.17 22.64
C ALA A 348 -17.92 -16.37 23.81
N ALA A 349 -17.54 -17.20 24.78
CA ALA A 349 -18.19 -17.18 26.07
C ALA A 349 -18.10 -15.72 26.50
N THR A 350 -19.25 -15.08 26.70
CA THR A 350 -19.34 -13.79 27.37
C THR A 350 -18.64 -13.95 28.71
N SER A 351 -17.35 -13.59 28.72
CA SER A 351 -16.55 -13.42 29.91
C SER A 351 -17.19 -12.26 30.65
N ALA A 352 -18.02 -12.57 31.64
CA ALA A 352 -18.38 -11.62 32.67
C ALA A 352 -17.09 -10.94 33.13
N ALA A 353 -17.07 -9.61 33.03
CA ALA A 353 -15.94 -8.79 33.43
C ALA A 353 -15.45 -9.25 34.82
N ALA A 354 -14.22 -9.75 34.87
CA ALA A 354 -13.54 -9.96 36.14
C ALA A 354 -13.42 -8.58 36.81
N ALA A 355 -13.94 -8.48 38.03
CA ALA A 355 -13.84 -7.29 38.86
C ALA A 355 -12.37 -6.84 38.95
N PRO A 356 -12.07 -5.53 38.86
CA PRO A 356 -10.71 -5.05 38.97
C PRO A 356 -10.12 -5.45 40.33
N ALA A 357 -8.96 -6.10 40.29
CA ALA A 357 -8.17 -6.39 41.47
C ALA A 357 -7.85 -5.06 42.20
N SER A 358 -8.09 -5.03 43.50
CA SER A 358 -7.84 -3.87 44.35
C SER A 358 -6.37 -3.44 44.28
N VAL A 359 -6.12 -2.27 43.71
CA VAL A 359 -4.81 -1.60 43.79
C VAL A 359 -4.62 -1.14 45.23
N ALA A 360 -3.57 -1.64 45.89
CA ALA A 360 -3.17 -1.16 47.20
C ALA A 360 -2.74 0.33 47.11
N PRO A 361 -3.09 1.18 48.09
CA PRO A 361 -2.76 2.60 48.03
C PRO A 361 -1.25 2.80 48.14
N ALA A 362 -0.70 3.61 47.23
CA ALA A 362 0.68 4.09 47.32
C ALA A 362 0.90 4.91 48.60
N PRO A 363 2.09 4.84 49.23
CA PRO A 363 2.36 5.62 50.43
C PRO A 363 2.40 7.11 50.08
N ARG A 364 1.71 7.92 50.88
CA ARG A 364 1.69 9.38 50.74
C ARG A 364 3.10 9.93 51.00
N GLU A 365 3.69 10.58 50.00
CA GLU A 365 4.89 11.40 50.20
C GLU A 365 4.55 12.62 51.06
N GLU A 366 5.33 12.81 52.11
CA GLU A 366 5.23 13.91 53.06
C GLU A 366 5.94 15.15 52.47
N LEU A 367 5.17 16.13 52.00
CA LEU A 367 5.71 17.42 51.57
C LEU A 367 6.29 18.19 52.76
N ARG A 368 7.62 18.30 52.85
CA ARG A 368 8.29 19.14 53.83
C ARG A 368 8.35 20.59 53.33
N PHE A 369 7.58 21.47 53.96
CA PHE A 369 7.66 22.91 53.74
C PHE A 369 8.93 23.48 54.41
N ALA A 370 9.84 24.01 53.59
CA ALA A 370 10.92 24.87 54.07
C ALA A 370 10.37 26.31 54.18
N PRO A 371 10.43 26.96 55.35
CA PRO A 371 9.73 28.22 55.58
C PRO A 371 10.32 29.42 54.81
N ASP A 372 11.58 29.34 54.33
CA ASP A 372 12.27 30.52 53.81
C ASP A 372 13.01 30.20 52.48
N ALA A 373 12.33 30.35 51.34
CA ALA A 373 12.89 30.17 49.99
C ALA A 373 13.83 31.31 49.56
N ARG A 374 14.85 31.65 50.37
CA ARG A 374 15.76 32.78 50.11
C ARG A 374 17.24 32.40 50.04
N SER A 375 17.57 31.10 50.14
CA SER A 375 18.95 30.62 50.00
C SER A 375 19.05 29.41 49.09
N VAL A 376 20.07 29.39 48.24
CA VAL A 376 20.49 28.21 47.47
C VAL A 376 21.91 27.88 47.91
N ALA A 377 22.16 26.64 48.34
CA ALA A 377 23.44 26.19 48.86
C ALA A 377 24.04 27.09 49.97
N GLY A 378 23.20 27.59 50.88
CA GLY A 378 23.65 28.33 52.07
C GLY A 378 24.05 29.80 51.83
N ARG A 379 23.78 30.38 50.66
CA ARG A 379 23.97 31.81 50.39
C ARG A 379 22.66 32.51 50.04
N THR A 380 22.37 33.61 50.73
CA THR A 380 21.17 34.42 50.53
C THR A 380 21.34 35.36 49.34
N VAL A 381 20.45 35.25 48.34
CA VAL A 381 20.62 35.89 47.02
C VAL A 381 19.84 37.22 46.88
N PHE A 382 18.85 37.48 47.74
CA PHE A 382 18.01 38.69 47.68
C PHE A 382 18.02 39.47 49.00
N ARG A 383 18.11 40.81 48.92
CA ARG A 383 18.05 41.72 50.07
C ARG A 383 16.61 41.89 50.56
N ASP A 384 16.47 42.02 51.87
CA ASP A 384 15.17 42.14 52.52
C ASP A 384 14.51 43.49 52.21
N ALA A 385 13.28 43.47 51.72
CA ALA A 385 12.43 44.65 51.58
C ALA A 385 11.11 44.36 52.29
N SER A 386 10.86 45.03 53.40
CA SER A 386 9.62 44.92 54.16
C SER A 386 8.51 45.71 53.47
N ILE A 387 7.55 45.00 52.88
CA ILE A 387 6.28 45.59 52.44
C ILE A 387 5.29 45.39 53.60
N GLY A 388 4.79 46.49 54.16
CA GLY A 388 3.79 46.44 55.23
C GLY A 388 2.43 45.91 54.74
N PRO A 389 1.64 45.24 55.61
CA PRO A 389 0.33 44.73 55.23
C PRO A 389 -0.66 45.86 54.97
N ALA A 390 -1.41 45.77 53.86
CA ALA A 390 -2.51 46.68 53.55
C ALA A 390 -3.66 46.50 54.57
N PRO A 391 -4.30 47.57 55.06
CA PRO A 391 -5.39 47.45 56.01
C PRO A 391 -6.72 47.19 55.29
N GLY A 392 -7.41 46.11 55.66
CA GLY A 392 -8.81 45.89 55.29
C GLY A 392 -9.25 44.44 55.40
N ASN A 393 -10.15 44.16 56.36
CA ASN A 393 -10.89 42.90 56.42
C ASN A 393 -11.88 42.81 55.26
N VAL A 394 -11.87 41.71 54.50
CA VAL A 394 -12.97 41.34 53.61
C VAL A 394 -13.51 39.98 54.03
N THR A 395 -14.79 39.98 54.35
CA THR A 395 -15.62 38.83 54.68
C THR A 395 -15.79 37.89 53.48
N ALA A 396 -15.72 36.58 53.74
CA ALA A 396 -15.93 35.53 52.74
C ALA A 396 -17.26 35.72 51.99
N ALA A 397 -17.20 35.76 50.66
CA ALA A 397 -18.35 35.79 49.78
C ALA A 397 -18.18 34.74 48.66
N ASP A 398 -19.14 33.82 48.66
CA ASP A 398 -19.68 32.94 47.61
C ASP A 398 -18.90 32.78 46.28
N ASP A 399 -18.60 31.53 45.91
CA ASP A 399 -17.83 31.09 44.72
C ASP A 399 -18.49 31.39 43.35
N GLY A 400 -19.60 32.16 43.33
CA GLY A 400 -20.32 32.52 42.12
C GLY A 400 -19.98 33.88 41.50
N ASP A 401 -19.25 34.76 42.21
CA ASP A 401 -19.08 36.17 41.80
C ASP A 401 -17.78 36.45 41.00
N THR A 402 -16.89 35.46 40.86
CA THR A 402 -15.64 35.57 40.07
C THR A 402 -15.85 35.52 38.57
N ALA A 403 -16.98 34.98 38.09
CA ALA A 403 -17.26 34.87 36.66
C ALA A 403 -17.78 36.17 36.01
N ARG A 404 -17.99 37.25 36.79
CA ARG A 404 -18.67 38.48 36.31
C ARG A 404 -17.92 39.78 36.60
N ARG A 405 -16.63 39.68 36.91
CA ARG A 405 -15.76 40.82 37.18
C ARG A 405 -14.50 40.78 36.32
N ILE A 406 -14.17 41.89 35.68
CA ILE A 406 -12.85 42.11 35.07
C ILE A 406 -12.24 43.35 35.72
N ALA A 407 -11.01 43.22 36.24
CA ALA A 407 -10.30 44.27 36.96
C ALA A 407 -11.10 44.91 38.13
N GLY A 408 -11.90 44.10 38.84
CA GLY A 408 -12.67 44.54 40.01
C GLY A 408 -13.99 45.26 39.71
N GLN A 409 -14.34 45.50 38.45
CA GLN A 409 -15.64 46.09 38.08
C GLN A 409 -16.63 45.03 37.59
N LEU A 410 -17.88 45.13 38.05
CA LEU A 410 -18.97 44.19 37.77
C LEU A 410 -19.60 44.49 36.40
N ILE A 411 -19.69 43.48 35.54
CA ILE A 411 -20.29 43.61 34.20
C ILE A 411 -21.58 42.79 34.15
N GLY A 412 -22.70 43.36 34.60
CA GLY A 412 -24.05 42.79 34.43
C GLY A 412 -25.04 43.15 35.53
N VAL A 413 -26.22 43.67 35.17
CA VAL A 413 -27.26 44.19 36.08
C VAL A 413 -28.28 43.10 36.44
N SER A 414 -28.66 43.06 37.72
CA SER A 414 -29.70 42.21 38.31
C SER A 414 -31.11 42.63 37.88
N GLY A 415 -31.95 41.67 37.46
CA GLY A 415 -33.40 41.84 37.35
C GLY A 415 -34.13 40.81 38.20
N GLY A 416 -34.78 41.27 39.28
CA GLY A 416 -35.63 40.45 40.15
C GLY A 416 -37.13 40.66 39.88
N GLY A 417 -37.92 39.61 40.14
CA GLY A 417 -39.39 39.59 40.27
C GLY A 417 -40.13 39.23 38.97
N THR A 418 -41.15 38.36 38.91
CA THR A 418 -42.00 37.71 39.94
C THR A 418 -42.81 36.55 39.32
N ALA A 419 -42.89 35.42 40.05
CA ALA A 419 -43.99 34.41 40.14
C ALA A 419 -44.17 33.33 39.02
N PRO A 420 -44.85 32.18 39.31
CA PRO A 420 -44.48 31.14 40.30
C PRO A 420 -44.65 29.66 39.79
N ALA A 421 -44.13 28.72 40.60
CA ALA A 421 -44.53 27.30 40.78
C ALA A 421 -44.01 26.18 39.83
N THR A 422 -42.95 25.47 40.30
CA THR A 422 -42.83 24.01 40.62
C THR A 422 -43.54 22.92 39.78
N PRO A 423 -43.15 21.62 39.86
CA PRO A 423 -41.86 20.97 40.19
C PRO A 423 -41.52 19.73 39.31
N LEU A 424 -40.25 19.38 39.11
CA LEU A 424 -39.77 18.01 38.76
C LEU A 424 -38.28 17.99 39.20
N ASP A 425 -37.84 17.39 40.30
CA ASP A 425 -37.84 15.98 40.75
C ASP A 425 -37.33 14.97 39.71
N ASP A 426 -36.09 14.54 39.99
CA ASP A 426 -35.43 13.23 39.86
C ASP A 426 -35.73 12.28 38.69
N ASP A 427 -34.62 11.89 38.06
CA ASP A 427 -34.31 10.57 37.48
C ASP A 427 -35.46 9.80 36.84
N THR A 428 -35.56 9.89 35.50
CA THR A 428 -35.66 8.69 34.66
C THR A 428 -35.42 8.99 33.18
N ALA A 429 -34.48 8.23 32.61
CA ALA A 429 -34.41 7.71 31.25
C ALA A 429 -35.07 8.51 30.10
N LEU A 430 -34.23 9.05 29.22
CA LEU A 430 -34.51 9.01 27.77
C LEU A 430 -33.32 8.40 27.04
N ILE A 431 -33.48 7.11 26.75
CA ILE A 431 -32.85 6.43 25.63
C ILE A 431 -33.37 7.09 24.34
N GLY A 432 -32.45 7.34 23.40
CA GLY A 432 -32.69 6.93 22.02
C GLY A 432 -32.84 8.05 20.99
N GLY A 433 -32.15 7.84 19.86
CA GLY A 433 -32.65 8.29 18.55
C GLY A 433 -31.89 9.44 17.94
N ALA A 434 -31.01 9.10 16.99
CA ALA A 434 -30.55 10.02 15.98
C ALA A 434 -31.72 10.36 15.03
N ASP A 435 -32.34 11.53 15.18
CA ASP A 435 -33.34 12.01 14.23
C ASP A 435 -32.86 13.26 13.48
N ARG A 436 -32.38 13.02 12.26
CA ARG A 436 -32.19 14.00 11.20
C ARG A 436 -33.52 14.24 10.49
N ALA A 437 -34.39 15.07 11.05
CA ALA A 437 -35.59 15.54 10.36
C ALA A 437 -35.93 17.00 10.72
N VAL A 438 -36.35 17.77 9.72
CA VAL A 438 -37.08 19.03 9.90
C VAL A 438 -38.44 18.84 9.22
N ALA A 439 -39.53 19.06 9.97
CA ALA A 439 -40.90 18.93 9.49
C ALA A 439 -41.26 17.57 8.84
N GLY A 440 -40.75 16.47 9.39
CA GLY A 440 -41.19 15.12 9.02
C GLY A 440 -40.73 14.61 7.65
N GLN A 441 -39.70 15.21 7.03
CA GLN A 441 -39.05 14.65 5.85
C GLN A 441 -37.54 14.48 6.06
N HIS A 442 -37.03 13.27 5.79
CA HIS A 442 -35.60 12.94 5.80
C HIS A 442 -34.97 13.33 4.45
N LEU A 443 -33.97 14.20 4.46
CA LEU A 443 -33.37 14.81 3.26
C LEU A 443 -32.14 14.08 2.71
N PHE A 444 -31.61 13.05 3.38
CA PHE A 444 -30.46 12.26 2.90
C PHE A 444 -30.54 10.80 3.37
N PRO A 445 -30.28 9.79 2.51
CA PRO A 445 -30.10 8.42 2.97
C PRO A 445 -28.85 8.32 3.86
N ALA A 446 -28.94 7.56 4.95
CA ALA A 446 -27.83 7.33 5.86
C ALA A 446 -26.73 6.51 5.16
N GLN A 447 -25.52 7.07 5.05
CA GLN A 447 -24.32 6.28 4.80
C GLN A 447 -24.00 5.48 6.08
N THR A 448 -24.20 4.17 6.01
CA THR A 448 -23.65 3.23 6.99
C THR A 448 -22.13 3.27 6.90
N ALA A 449 -21.47 3.55 8.02
CA ALA A 449 -20.04 3.27 8.16
C ALA A 449 -19.78 1.78 7.87
N PRO A 450 -18.68 1.42 7.19
CA PRO A 450 -18.36 0.02 6.99
C PRO A 450 -18.15 -0.64 8.34
N ALA A 451 -18.91 -1.71 8.59
CA ALA A 451 -18.65 -2.61 9.69
C ALA A 451 -17.26 -3.24 9.51
N PRO A 452 -16.54 -3.59 10.59
CA PRO A 452 -15.37 -4.46 10.48
C PRO A 452 -15.77 -5.74 9.75
N PRO A 453 -14.89 -6.34 8.94
CA PRO A 453 -15.25 -7.44 8.05
C PRO A 453 -15.88 -8.58 8.86
N GLU A 454 -17.16 -8.85 8.58
CA GLU A 454 -17.79 -10.09 9.01
C GLU A 454 -17.16 -11.21 8.22
N VAL A 455 -16.35 -12.01 8.91
CA VAL A 455 -15.91 -13.32 8.43
C VAL A 455 -17.17 -14.11 8.11
N ALA A 456 -17.23 -14.75 6.93
CA ALA A 456 -18.26 -15.76 6.68
C ALA A 456 -18.32 -16.70 7.90
N PRO A 457 -19.50 -17.14 8.37
CA PRO A 457 -19.65 -17.84 9.64
C PRO A 457 -18.76 -19.09 9.81
N ASP A 458 -18.13 -19.57 8.72
CA ASP A 458 -17.26 -20.73 8.65
C ASP A 458 -15.75 -20.44 8.53
N GLY A 459 -15.29 -19.18 8.53
CA GLY A 459 -13.85 -18.85 8.68
C GLY A 459 -12.95 -19.09 7.46
N TYR A 460 -13.50 -19.13 6.26
CA TYR A 460 -12.78 -19.58 5.05
C TYR A 460 -12.50 -18.42 4.08
N GLN A 461 -11.25 -18.24 3.63
CA GLN A 461 -10.87 -17.18 2.67
C GLN A 461 -9.93 -17.73 1.58
N ILE A 462 -10.20 -17.43 0.32
CA ILE A 462 -9.36 -17.76 -0.84
C ILE A 462 -8.92 -16.45 -1.51
N GLY A 463 -7.70 -16.42 -2.07
CA GLY A 463 -7.28 -15.31 -2.93
C GLY A 463 -6.14 -15.66 -3.87
N GLU A 464 -5.92 -14.77 -4.84
CA GLU A 464 -4.93 -14.89 -5.91
C GLU A 464 -4.37 -13.50 -6.21
N GLU A 465 -3.05 -13.41 -6.38
CA GLU A 465 -2.36 -12.19 -6.83
C GLU A 465 -1.74 -12.44 -8.20
N HIS A 466 -1.94 -11.47 -9.09
CA HIS A 466 -1.34 -11.43 -10.42
C HIS A 466 -0.30 -10.32 -10.48
N PRO A 467 0.73 -10.46 -11.33
CA PRO A 467 1.74 -9.41 -11.48
C PRO A 467 1.10 -8.09 -11.88
N GLU A 468 1.61 -6.98 -11.35
CA GLU A 468 1.20 -5.65 -11.78
C GLU A 468 1.48 -5.49 -13.28
N LEU A 469 0.44 -5.30 -14.10
CA LEU A 469 0.62 -4.79 -15.46
C LEU A 469 1.09 -3.34 -15.34
N HIS A 470 2.39 -3.11 -15.39
CA HIS A 470 2.91 -1.75 -15.41
C HIS A 470 2.37 -1.03 -16.65
N GLU A 471 1.90 0.21 -16.47
CA GLU A 471 1.41 1.06 -17.56
C GLU A 471 2.43 1.19 -18.72
N SER A 472 3.74 1.06 -18.43
CA SER A 472 4.77 0.95 -19.45
C SER A 472 4.60 -0.26 -20.36
N ASP A 473 4.25 -1.43 -19.79
CA ASP A 473 4.19 -2.68 -20.53
C ASP A 473 3.05 -2.68 -21.53
N ALA A 474 1.90 -2.12 -21.16
CA ALA A 474 0.78 -1.91 -22.07
C ALA A 474 1.16 -1.02 -23.26
N ILE A 475 1.90 0.07 -23.01
CA ILE A 475 2.39 0.98 -24.06
C ILE A 475 3.35 0.24 -25.01
N PHE A 476 4.29 -0.56 -24.48
CA PHE A 476 5.24 -1.31 -25.31
C PHE A 476 4.59 -2.50 -26.05
N GLN A 477 3.58 -3.14 -25.47
CA GLN A 477 2.78 -4.17 -26.14
C GLN A 477 1.96 -3.58 -27.29
N ALA A 478 1.32 -2.42 -27.08
CA ALA A 478 0.62 -1.70 -28.12
C ALA A 478 1.57 -1.27 -29.24
N ARG A 479 2.77 -0.78 -28.89
CA ARG A 479 3.82 -0.45 -29.85
C ARG A 479 4.23 -1.67 -30.68
N GLU A 480 4.53 -2.79 -30.03
CA GLU A 480 4.89 -4.05 -30.69
C GLU A 480 3.83 -4.48 -31.70
N ALA A 481 2.55 -4.46 -31.31
CA ALA A 481 1.45 -4.81 -32.21
C ALA A 481 1.40 -3.91 -33.47
N LEU A 482 1.59 -2.60 -33.30
CA LEU A 482 1.64 -1.65 -34.42
C LEU A 482 2.87 -1.88 -35.31
N GLU A 483 4.05 -2.11 -34.72
CA GLU A 483 5.30 -2.38 -35.45
C GLU A 483 5.20 -3.68 -36.26
N LEU A 484 4.59 -4.72 -35.70
CA LEU A 484 4.31 -5.97 -36.43
C LEU A 484 3.33 -5.75 -37.59
N GLY A 485 2.37 -4.84 -37.45
CA GLY A 485 1.50 -4.42 -38.55
C GLY A 485 2.25 -3.62 -39.63
N ALA A 486 3.12 -2.69 -39.23
CA ALA A 486 3.94 -1.89 -40.13
C ALA A 486 4.95 -2.74 -40.92
N LEU A 487 5.54 -3.75 -40.28
CA LEU A 487 6.40 -4.76 -40.90
C LEU A 487 5.72 -5.41 -42.11
N GLU A 488 4.46 -5.84 -41.96
CA GLU A 488 3.69 -6.51 -43.03
C GLU A 488 3.46 -5.63 -44.26
N LEU A 489 3.39 -4.31 -44.05
CA LEU A 489 3.17 -3.35 -45.12
C LEU A 489 4.46 -2.98 -45.86
N THR A 490 5.62 -3.16 -45.23
CA THR A 490 6.89 -2.57 -45.67
C THR A 490 7.92 -3.61 -46.11
N ILE A 491 7.96 -4.80 -45.48
CA ILE A 491 9.00 -5.79 -45.79
C ILE A 491 8.95 -6.26 -47.25
N GLY A 492 10.12 -6.28 -47.90
CA GLY A 492 10.24 -6.61 -49.33
C GLY A 492 9.69 -5.54 -50.28
N ARG A 493 9.23 -4.37 -49.78
CA ARG A 493 8.65 -3.28 -50.60
C ARG A 493 9.43 -1.96 -50.51
N LEU A 494 10.45 -1.88 -49.67
CA LEU A 494 11.27 -0.68 -49.50
C LEU A 494 12.30 -0.55 -50.62
N SER A 495 12.53 0.68 -51.09
CA SER A 495 13.62 1.00 -52.02
C SER A 495 15.00 0.95 -51.34
N PRO A 496 16.10 0.78 -52.10
CA PRO A 496 17.45 0.82 -51.54
C PRO A 496 17.78 2.11 -50.78
N SER A 497 17.25 3.25 -51.23
CA SER A 497 17.41 4.54 -50.53
C SER A 497 16.65 4.58 -49.21
N GLN A 498 15.46 3.98 -49.14
CA GLN A 498 14.69 3.88 -47.89
C GLN A 498 15.38 2.95 -46.89
N LEU A 499 15.89 1.80 -47.34
CA LEU A 499 16.66 0.88 -46.49
C LEU A 499 17.95 1.52 -45.97
N SER A 500 18.63 2.31 -46.79
CA SER A 500 19.82 3.07 -46.38
C SER A 500 19.51 4.12 -45.31
N GLY A 501 18.40 4.84 -45.45
CA GLY A 501 17.92 5.78 -44.42
C GLY A 501 17.55 5.09 -43.11
N TYR A 502 16.89 3.92 -43.21
CA TYR A 502 16.51 3.14 -42.03
C TYR A 502 17.74 2.61 -41.27
N ARG A 503 18.76 2.15 -42.00
CA ARG A 503 20.06 1.74 -41.41
C ARG A 503 20.75 2.90 -40.67
N LEU A 504 20.80 4.09 -41.28
CA LEU A 504 21.45 5.25 -40.67
C LEU A 504 20.84 5.60 -39.30
N LEU A 505 19.51 5.53 -39.21
CA LEU A 505 18.79 5.76 -37.94
C LEU A 505 19.09 4.66 -36.92
N ALA A 506 19.13 3.40 -37.33
CA ALA A 506 19.49 2.28 -36.45
C ALA A 506 20.91 2.46 -35.87
N GLU A 507 21.90 2.71 -36.73
CA GLU A 507 23.30 2.91 -36.33
C GLU A 507 23.48 4.13 -35.42
N SER A 508 22.69 5.19 -35.60
CA SER A 508 22.75 6.39 -34.75
C SER A 508 22.48 6.10 -33.26
N THR A 509 21.71 5.05 -32.96
CA THR A 509 21.38 4.68 -31.58
C THR A 509 22.56 4.06 -30.81
N LEU A 510 23.53 3.45 -31.53
CA LEU A 510 24.68 2.77 -30.93
C LEU A 510 25.63 3.74 -30.20
N ALA A 511 25.73 4.99 -30.64
CA ALA A 511 26.65 5.98 -30.05
C ALA A 511 26.31 6.34 -28.59
N TYR A 512 25.11 6.00 -28.14
CA TYR A 512 24.58 6.37 -26.83
C TYR A 512 24.45 5.19 -25.86
N VAL A 513 24.92 4.00 -26.26
CA VAL A 513 24.91 2.78 -25.47
C VAL A 513 26.32 2.17 -25.47
N ASP A 514 26.82 1.82 -24.29
CA ASP A 514 28.07 1.07 -24.10
C ASP A 514 27.78 -0.18 -23.27
N GLY A 515 27.75 -1.35 -23.93
CA GLY A 515 27.36 -2.61 -23.33
C GLY A 515 25.94 -2.53 -22.74
N ASP A 516 25.84 -2.63 -21.42
CA ASP A 516 24.59 -2.59 -20.68
C ASP A 516 24.26 -1.20 -20.09
N ARG A 517 24.91 -0.14 -20.58
CA ARG A 517 24.80 1.22 -20.01
C ARG A 517 24.43 2.26 -21.03
N PHE A 518 23.62 3.23 -20.61
CA PHE A 518 23.45 4.47 -21.36
C PHE A 518 24.67 5.36 -21.16
N VAL A 519 25.29 5.79 -22.27
CA VAL A 519 26.27 6.89 -22.29
C VAL A 519 25.52 8.23 -22.21
N ASP A 520 24.40 8.34 -22.92
CA ASP A 520 23.46 9.46 -22.85
C ASP A 520 22.03 8.95 -23.09
N ALA A 521 21.27 8.76 -22.01
CA ALA A 521 19.92 8.21 -22.08
C ALA A 521 18.92 9.15 -22.78
N ALA A 522 19.15 10.46 -22.73
CA ALA A 522 18.28 11.43 -23.38
C ALA A 522 18.46 11.38 -24.90
N GLN A 523 19.70 11.36 -25.37
CA GLN A 523 20.00 11.24 -26.80
C GLN A 523 19.65 9.86 -27.35
N TYR A 524 19.84 8.78 -26.56
CA TYR A 524 19.33 7.46 -26.93
C TYR A 524 17.80 7.48 -27.12
N THR A 525 17.06 8.10 -26.20
CA THR A 525 15.59 8.18 -26.29
C THR A 525 15.13 8.92 -27.55
N GLU A 526 15.81 10.01 -27.92
CA GLU A 526 15.52 10.77 -29.14
C GLU A 526 15.78 9.95 -30.41
N THR A 527 16.95 9.31 -30.50
CA THR A 527 17.34 8.52 -31.68
C THR A 527 16.57 7.21 -31.79
N ASN A 528 16.23 6.57 -30.67
CA ASN A 528 15.32 5.42 -30.60
C ASN A 528 13.94 5.79 -31.16
N ALA A 529 13.36 6.91 -30.71
CA ALA A 529 12.06 7.35 -31.21
C ALA A 529 12.09 7.62 -32.72
N ALA A 530 13.15 8.28 -33.22
CA ALA A 530 13.31 8.54 -34.64
C ALA A 530 13.41 7.25 -35.49
N PHE A 531 14.08 6.21 -34.99
CA PHE A 531 14.14 4.90 -35.65
C PHE A 531 12.75 4.27 -35.81
N HIS A 532 11.95 4.25 -34.73
CA HIS A 532 10.60 3.66 -34.76
C HIS A 532 9.61 4.49 -35.57
N ASP A 533 9.61 5.83 -35.42
CA ASP A 533 8.80 6.76 -36.24
C ASP A 533 9.05 6.55 -37.75
N HIS A 534 10.30 6.27 -38.12
CA HIS A 534 10.67 6.07 -39.52
C HIS A 534 10.01 4.83 -40.12
N LEU A 535 9.92 3.71 -39.38
CA LEU A 535 9.23 2.51 -39.86
C LEU A 535 7.77 2.81 -40.24
N PHE A 536 7.06 3.55 -39.38
CA PHE A 536 5.68 3.96 -39.65
C PHE A 536 5.58 4.93 -40.81
N THR A 537 6.52 5.86 -40.95
CA THR A 537 6.61 6.76 -42.11
C THR A 537 6.76 5.97 -43.43
N LEU A 538 7.59 4.91 -43.42
CA LEU A 538 7.82 4.07 -44.58
C LEU A 538 6.59 3.28 -45.04
N THR A 539 5.56 3.13 -44.19
CA THR A 539 4.29 2.49 -44.59
C THR A 539 3.47 3.35 -45.55
N GLY A 540 3.72 4.67 -45.59
CA GLY A 540 2.87 5.62 -46.32
C GLY A 540 1.44 5.77 -45.77
N ASN A 541 1.21 5.32 -44.52
CA ASN A 541 -0.09 5.37 -43.86
C ASN A 541 -0.07 6.35 -42.68
N ASP A 542 -0.59 7.56 -42.90
CA ASP A 542 -0.62 8.63 -41.90
C ASP A 542 -1.42 8.26 -40.64
N HIS A 543 -2.46 7.42 -40.76
CA HIS A 543 -3.26 6.98 -39.61
C HIS A 543 -2.48 6.02 -38.71
N LEU A 544 -1.65 5.15 -39.29
CA LEU A 544 -0.81 4.23 -38.53
C LEU A 544 0.30 5.00 -37.80
N LEU A 545 0.89 6.01 -38.45
CA LEU A 545 1.85 6.91 -37.83
C LEU A 545 1.22 7.70 -36.67
N GLN A 546 0.02 8.25 -36.86
CA GLN A 546 -0.72 8.95 -35.80
C GLN A 546 -1.06 8.02 -34.63
N ALA A 547 -1.45 6.77 -34.89
CA ALA A 547 -1.73 5.79 -33.85
C ALA A 547 -0.48 5.48 -33.02
N TYR A 548 0.68 5.30 -33.66
CA TYR A 548 1.97 5.13 -32.97
C TYR A 548 2.32 6.35 -32.12
N GLN A 549 2.23 7.56 -32.70
CA GLN A 549 2.55 8.80 -31.98
C GLN A 549 1.63 9.04 -30.78
N ALA A 550 0.35 8.65 -30.89
CA ALA A 550 -0.62 8.74 -29.80
C ALA A 550 -0.30 7.83 -28.60
N LEU A 551 0.51 6.78 -28.77
CA LEU A 551 0.98 5.94 -27.65
C LEU A 551 1.91 6.69 -26.69
N GLY A 552 2.51 7.80 -27.11
CA GLY A 552 3.35 8.63 -26.24
C GLY A 552 4.63 7.95 -25.74
N VAL A 553 5.12 6.91 -26.43
CA VAL A 553 6.28 6.09 -26.01
C VAL A 553 7.50 6.95 -25.71
N LYS A 554 7.83 7.90 -26.60
CA LYS A 554 8.96 8.83 -26.43
C LYS A 554 8.86 9.67 -25.17
N ALA A 555 7.68 10.23 -24.89
CA ALA A 555 7.46 11.05 -23.69
C ALA A 555 7.67 10.20 -22.44
N ARG A 556 7.09 8.99 -22.41
CA ARG A 556 7.25 8.05 -21.30
C ARG A 556 8.71 7.64 -21.08
N MET A 557 9.43 7.30 -22.15
CA MET A 557 10.86 7.00 -22.08
C MET A 557 11.67 8.20 -21.58
N SER A 558 11.36 9.42 -22.04
CA SER A 558 12.06 10.64 -21.61
C SER A 558 11.88 10.93 -20.13
N ASP A 559 10.73 10.57 -19.56
CA ASP A 559 10.44 10.74 -18.14
C ASP A 559 11.16 9.69 -17.29
N VAL A 560 11.12 8.43 -17.71
CA VAL A 560 11.65 7.29 -16.96
C VAL A 560 13.17 7.18 -17.10
N LEU A 561 13.69 7.30 -18.31
CA LEU A 561 15.09 7.05 -18.62
C LEU A 561 15.99 8.25 -18.38
N ARG A 562 15.44 9.42 -18.03
CA ARG A 562 16.18 10.69 -17.85
C ARG A 562 17.48 10.55 -17.06
N ASN A 563 17.45 9.74 -16.00
CA ASN A 563 18.58 9.46 -15.11
C ASN A 563 18.97 7.98 -15.09
N ALA A 564 18.42 7.17 -16.00
CA ALA A 564 18.73 5.75 -16.06
C ALA A 564 20.18 5.56 -16.53
N THR A 565 20.90 4.66 -15.85
CA THR A 565 22.28 4.33 -16.19
C THR A 565 22.40 2.97 -16.89
N TRP A 566 21.37 2.12 -16.75
CA TRP A 566 21.34 0.78 -17.31
C TRP A 566 20.37 0.69 -18.49
N CYS A 567 20.73 -0.14 -19.46
CA CYS A 567 19.86 -0.58 -20.55
C CYS A 567 20.16 -2.05 -20.90
N HIS A 568 19.20 -2.74 -21.51
CA HIS A 568 19.47 -4.11 -21.95
C HIS A 568 20.63 -4.12 -22.98
N PRO A 569 21.62 -5.03 -22.89
CA PRO A 569 22.81 -5.05 -23.76
C PRO A 569 22.58 -5.12 -25.28
N LEU A 570 21.34 -5.42 -25.70
CA LEU A 570 20.95 -5.61 -27.08
C LEU A 570 19.97 -4.53 -27.56
N CYS A 571 19.55 -3.59 -26.71
CA CYS A 571 18.48 -2.65 -27.03
C CYS A 571 18.78 -1.76 -28.25
N ALA A 572 20.05 -1.39 -28.45
CA ALA A 572 20.50 -0.65 -29.62
C ALA A 572 20.88 -1.57 -30.79
N GLN A 573 21.48 -2.74 -30.48
CA GLN A 573 21.89 -3.73 -31.50
C GLN A 573 20.68 -4.29 -32.26
N ASP A 574 19.55 -4.49 -31.57
CA ASP A 574 18.30 -4.95 -32.15
C ASP A 574 17.85 -4.09 -33.33
N HIS A 575 18.04 -2.76 -33.26
CA HIS A 575 17.68 -1.89 -34.38
C HIS A 575 18.46 -2.23 -35.65
N VAL A 576 19.76 -2.50 -35.51
CA VAL A 576 20.63 -2.85 -36.64
C VAL A 576 20.25 -4.22 -37.20
N ASP A 577 19.99 -5.18 -36.30
CA ASP A 577 19.61 -6.54 -36.69
C ASP A 577 18.22 -6.57 -37.36
N ILE A 578 17.28 -5.75 -36.90
CA ILE A 578 15.97 -5.56 -37.54
C ILE A 578 16.17 -5.05 -38.96
N VAL A 579 16.97 -3.99 -39.17
CA VAL A 579 17.20 -3.45 -40.52
C VAL A 579 17.89 -4.48 -41.42
N ALA A 580 18.84 -5.26 -40.91
CA ALA A 580 19.47 -6.34 -41.67
C ALA A 580 18.45 -7.40 -42.13
N ALA A 581 17.48 -7.75 -41.28
CA ALA A 581 16.39 -8.65 -41.66
C ALA A 581 15.47 -8.04 -42.74
N PHE A 582 15.20 -6.72 -42.67
CA PHE A 582 14.46 -6.00 -43.71
C PHE A 582 15.16 -6.01 -45.07
N GLU A 583 16.48 -5.82 -45.09
CA GLU A 583 17.28 -5.87 -46.32
C GLU A 583 17.37 -7.26 -46.93
N ALA A 584 17.41 -8.29 -46.08
CA ALA A 584 17.36 -9.68 -46.50
C ALA A 584 15.95 -10.12 -46.95
N GLY A 585 14.91 -9.33 -46.63
CA GLY A 585 13.51 -9.73 -46.81
C GLY A 585 13.08 -10.90 -45.91
N ASP A 586 13.81 -11.14 -44.81
CA ASP A 586 13.53 -12.23 -43.87
C ASP A 586 12.44 -11.81 -42.87
N ARG A 587 11.20 -12.13 -43.23
CA ARG A 587 10.01 -11.80 -42.45
C ARG A 587 9.96 -12.50 -41.09
N VAL A 588 10.46 -13.73 -40.99
CA VAL A 588 10.41 -14.49 -39.74
C VAL A 588 11.42 -13.89 -38.75
N ALA A 589 12.64 -13.61 -39.23
CA ALA A 589 13.66 -12.96 -38.42
C ALA A 589 13.21 -11.56 -37.97
N ALA A 590 12.70 -10.72 -38.88
CA ALA A 590 12.25 -9.36 -38.55
C ALA A 590 11.13 -9.36 -37.48
N ARG A 591 10.15 -10.26 -37.60
CA ARG A 591 9.07 -10.41 -36.60
C ARG A 591 9.62 -10.83 -35.24
N SER A 592 10.52 -11.81 -35.21
CA SER A 592 11.11 -12.29 -33.96
C SER A 592 11.96 -11.21 -33.29
N LEU A 593 12.70 -10.41 -34.06
CA LEU A 593 13.55 -9.35 -33.55
C LEU A 593 12.74 -8.17 -33.00
N ILE A 594 11.65 -7.77 -33.68
CA ILE A 594 10.74 -6.73 -33.18
C ILE A 594 10.11 -7.12 -31.83
N ALA A 595 9.58 -8.34 -31.73
CA ALA A 595 9.01 -8.84 -30.47
C ALA A 595 10.06 -8.90 -29.34
N ALA A 596 11.26 -9.39 -29.66
CA ALA A 596 12.34 -9.49 -28.69
C ALA A 596 12.86 -8.09 -28.25
N HIS A 597 12.93 -7.13 -29.17
CA HIS A 597 13.25 -5.73 -28.89
C HIS A 597 12.21 -5.06 -28.00
N ALA A 598 10.92 -5.33 -28.23
CA ALA A 598 9.84 -4.84 -27.38
C ALA A 598 9.96 -5.37 -25.95
N GLU A 599 10.26 -6.66 -25.79
CA GLU A 599 10.45 -7.27 -24.46
C GLU A 599 11.68 -6.70 -23.72
N ARG A 600 12.79 -6.52 -24.42
CA ARG A 600 13.99 -5.89 -23.86
C ARG A 600 13.80 -4.41 -23.53
N SER A 601 12.96 -3.72 -24.31
CA SER A 601 12.53 -2.35 -24.01
C SER A 601 11.72 -2.31 -22.70
N LYS A 602 10.78 -3.25 -22.50
CA LYS A 602 10.04 -3.39 -21.23
C LYS A 602 10.98 -3.64 -20.06
N GLN A 603 11.94 -4.56 -20.19
CA GLN A 603 12.93 -4.84 -19.14
C GLN A 603 13.76 -3.59 -18.77
N THR A 604 14.23 -2.85 -19.78
CA THR A 604 14.95 -1.57 -19.59
C THR A 604 14.11 -0.58 -18.80
N MET A 605 12.83 -0.45 -19.16
CA MET A 605 11.91 0.50 -18.54
C MET A 605 11.51 0.08 -17.13
N ARG A 606 11.17 -1.20 -16.90
CA ARG A 606 10.88 -1.75 -15.58
C ARG A 606 12.04 -1.53 -14.62
N ARG A 607 13.26 -1.85 -15.04
CA ARG A 607 14.45 -1.62 -14.22
C ARG A 607 14.69 -0.14 -13.94
N ALA A 608 14.57 0.73 -14.95
CA ALA A 608 14.71 2.17 -14.73
C ALA A 608 13.65 2.74 -13.77
N MET A 609 12.40 2.27 -13.85
CA MET A 609 11.33 2.62 -12.92
C MET A 609 11.63 2.09 -11.50
N ALA A 610 12.09 0.84 -11.39
CA ALA A 610 12.45 0.24 -10.11
C ALA A 610 13.63 0.97 -9.45
N ASP A 611 14.67 1.30 -10.23
CA ASP A 611 15.83 2.07 -9.77
C ASP A 611 15.41 3.48 -9.35
N ALA A 612 14.53 4.14 -10.11
CA ALA A 612 13.98 5.44 -9.74
C ALA A 612 13.13 5.38 -8.45
N ARG A 613 12.31 4.34 -8.29
CA ARG A 613 11.51 4.11 -7.07
C ARG A 613 12.42 3.83 -5.88
N ALA A 614 13.44 2.98 -6.05
CA ALA A 614 14.43 2.65 -5.03
C ALA A 614 15.23 3.89 -4.60
N ALA A 615 15.65 4.73 -5.54
CA ALA A 615 16.35 5.99 -5.25
C ALA A 615 15.48 7.01 -4.49
N ARG A 616 14.15 6.93 -4.62
CA ARG A 616 13.19 7.75 -3.87
C ARG A 616 12.85 7.18 -2.49
N ARG A 617 13.24 5.95 -2.16
CA ARG A 617 13.00 5.38 -0.84
C ARG A 617 13.87 6.10 0.19
N PRO A 618 13.31 6.55 1.33
CA PRO A 618 14.08 7.13 2.40
C PRO A 618 15.18 6.17 2.86
N ARG A 619 16.42 6.66 2.97
CA ARG A 619 17.57 5.83 3.38
C ARG A 619 17.45 5.36 4.84
N PHE A 620 16.82 6.17 5.68
CA PHE A 620 16.66 5.90 7.11
C PHE A 620 15.18 5.82 7.44
N VAL A 621 14.71 4.65 7.90
CA VAL A 621 13.30 4.40 8.25
C VAL A 621 13.25 3.68 9.60
N THR A 622 12.33 4.12 10.46
CA THR A 622 11.96 3.44 11.71
C THR A 622 10.49 3.05 11.64
N PRO A 623 10.16 1.83 11.18
CA PRO A 623 8.78 1.43 10.88
C PRO A 623 7.83 1.64 12.07
N GLY A 624 6.64 2.18 11.79
CA GLY A 624 5.59 2.38 12.79
C GLY A 624 5.76 3.60 13.70
N ARG A 625 6.84 4.39 13.57
CA ARG A 625 7.08 5.59 14.40
C ARG A 625 5.94 6.61 14.33
N PHE A 626 5.28 6.74 13.18
CA PHE A 626 4.14 7.64 12.99
C PHE A 626 2.80 6.91 12.86
N ALA A 627 2.75 5.61 13.18
CA ALA A 627 1.52 4.83 13.08
C ALA A 627 0.37 5.49 13.86
N GLY A 628 -0.77 5.66 13.18
CA GLY A 628 -1.97 6.29 13.74
C GLY A 628 -1.93 7.82 13.87
N LYS A 629 -0.77 8.47 13.61
CA LYS A 629 -0.62 9.93 13.67
C LYS A 629 -1.02 10.56 12.32
N VAL A 630 -1.52 11.79 12.39
CA VAL A 630 -1.77 12.66 11.22
C VAL A 630 -0.70 13.75 11.19
N VAL A 631 0.13 13.75 10.16
CA VAL A 631 1.25 14.69 10.01
C VAL A 631 1.00 15.63 8.85
N LEU A 632 0.98 16.93 9.14
CA LEU A 632 0.87 17.99 8.16
C LEU A 632 2.26 18.47 7.77
N VAL A 633 2.61 18.42 6.49
CA VAL A 633 3.90 18.87 5.96
C VAL A 633 3.67 19.99 4.95
N THR A 634 4.25 21.16 5.19
CA THR A 634 4.16 22.30 4.27
C THR A 634 5.37 22.39 3.32
N GLY A 635 5.18 22.89 2.11
CA GLY A 635 6.23 22.89 1.08
C GLY A 635 6.64 21.47 0.69
N ALA A 636 5.66 20.56 0.63
CA ALA A 636 5.88 19.13 0.50
C ALA A 636 6.22 18.67 -0.93
N ALA A 637 6.03 19.50 -1.96
CA ALA A 637 6.13 19.04 -3.35
C ALA A 637 7.58 18.86 -3.88
N GLN A 638 8.60 19.30 -3.13
CA GLN A 638 10.00 19.11 -3.50
C GLN A 638 10.98 19.20 -2.31
N GLY A 639 12.17 18.63 -2.47
CA GLY A 639 13.31 18.85 -1.57
C GLY A 639 13.10 18.28 -0.16
N ILE A 640 13.42 19.06 0.88
CA ILE A 640 13.36 18.60 2.27
C ILE A 640 11.93 18.21 2.68
N GLY A 641 10.92 18.98 2.24
CA GLY A 641 9.52 18.69 2.53
C GLY A 641 9.07 17.37 1.92
N GLU A 642 9.38 17.14 0.65
CA GLU A 642 9.12 15.88 -0.05
C GLU A 642 9.79 14.70 0.65
N GLN A 643 11.09 14.81 0.95
CA GLN A 643 11.82 13.70 1.58
C GLN A 643 11.30 13.40 3.00
N THR A 644 10.89 14.44 3.73
CA THR A 644 10.26 14.30 5.04
C THR A 644 8.91 13.58 4.93
N ALA A 645 8.07 13.96 3.96
CA ALA A 645 6.80 13.29 3.70
C ALA A 645 6.99 11.81 3.32
N ARG A 646 7.92 11.51 2.40
CA ARG A 646 8.27 10.13 2.01
C ARG A 646 8.69 9.29 3.21
N ARG A 647 9.51 9.86 4.10
CA ARG A 647 9.94 9.19 5.33
C ARG A 647 8.78 8.94 6.29
N ILE A 648 7.92 9.93 6.53
CA ILE A 648 6.76 9.77 7.42
C ILE A 648 5.79 8.71 6.89
N SER A 649 5.54 8.69 5.58
CA SER A 649 4.73 7.65 4.93
C SER A 649 5.34 6.26 5.16
N ALA A 650 6.64 6.09 4.91
CA ALA A 650 7.36 4.84 5.15
C ALA A 650 7.38 4.42 6.65
N GLU A 651 7.23 5.37 7.56
CA GLU A 651 7.14 5.14 9.01
C GLU A 651 5.68 5.03 9.53
N GLY A 652 4.68 5.01 8.63
CA GLY A 652 3.28 4.69 8.92
C GLY A 652 2.36 5.87 9.24
N GLY A 653 2.79 7.11 9.00
CA GLY A 653 2.00 8.31 9.28
C GLY A 653 1.03 8.67 8.15
N ARG A 654 -0.22 9.01 8.52
CA ARG A 654 -1.16 9.66 7.59
C ARG A 654 -0.70 11.07 7.31
N LEU A 655 -0.83 11.53 6.08
CA LEU A 655 -0.20 12.76 5.62
C LEU A 655 -1.21 13.79 5.12
N VAL A 656 -0.95 15.05 5.45
CA VAL A 656 -1.52 16.20 4.76
C VAL A 656 -0.35 16.94 4.11
N LEU A 657 -0.31 16.93 2.78
CA LEU A 657 0.78 17.50 2.00
C LEU A 657 0.33 18.84 1.42
N ALA A 658 0.88 19.94 1.94
CA ALA A 658 0.52 21.27 1.51
C ALA A 658 1.63 21.90 0.67
N ASP A 659 1.30 22.39 -0.52
CA ASP A 659 2.19 23.18 -1.37
C ASP A 659 1.38 24.12 -2.26
N ARG A 660 2.01 25.15 -2.82
CA ARG A 660 1.36 26.04 -3.81
C ARG A 660 1.29 25.41 -5.20
N SER A 661 2.07 24.36 -5.43
CA SER A 661 2.15 23.67 -6.71
C SER A 661 1.28 22.42 -6.72
N GLU A 662 0.61 22.18 -7.85
CA GLU A 662 -0.16 20.97 -8.10
C GLU A 662 0.69 19.69 -8.10
N LEU A 663 2.01 19.80 -8.19
CA LEU A 663 2.94 18.67 -8.08
C LEU A 663 2.83 17.92 -6.74
N VAL A 664 2.22 18.54 -5.72
CA VAL A 664 1.93 17.87 -4.45
C VAL A 664 0.91 16.73 -4.60
N LYS A 665 0.04 16.78 -5.63
CA LYS A 665 -0.90 15.71 -5.96
C LYS A 665 -0.19 14.46 -6.45
N GLU A 666 0.79 14.62 -7.34
CA GLU A 666 1.62 13.50 -7.82
C GLU A 666 2.32 12.79 -6.66
N LEU A 667 2.85 13.55 -5.69
CA LEU A 667 3.46 12.96 -4.50
C LEU A 667 2.42 12.26 -3.60
N ALA A 668 1.23 12.83 -3.44
CA ALA A 668 0.18 12.23 -2.66
C ALA A 668 -0.29 10.90 -3.27
N ASP A 669 -0.51 10.87 -4.58
CA ASP A 669 -0.90 9.67 -5.32
C ASP A 669 0.19 8.59 -5.21
N GLU A 670 1.47 8.98 -5.37
CA GLU A 670 2.61 8.07 -5.21
C GLU A 670 2.68 7.46 -3.79
N LEU A 671 2.45 8.27 -2.76
CA LEU A 671 2.50 7.81 -1.36
C LEU A 671 1.25 7.04 -0.94
N ALA A 672 0.10 7.28 -1.58
CA ALA A 672 -1.14 6.55 -1.34
C ALA A 672 -1.14 5.16 -1.99
N ALA A 673 -0.39 4.95 -3.08
CA ALA A 673 -0.30 3.69 -3.85
C ALA A 673 0.43 2.53 -3.11
N GLY A 674 0.23 2.38 -1.80
CA GLY A 674 0.87 1.38 -0.95
C GLY A 674 1.31 1.90 0.43
N GLY A 675 0.95 3.14 0.77
CA GLY A 675 1.26 3.77 2.05
C GLY A 675 -0.01 4.24 2.80
N PRO A 676 0.15 4.98 3.90
CA PRO A 676 -0.97 5.51 4.68
C PRO A 676 -1.78 6.58 3.90
N ASP A 677 -3.02 6.82 4.33
CA ASP A 677 -3.88 7.87 3.76
C ASP A 677 -3.14 9.20 3.64
N THR A 678 -3.16 9.78 2.43
CA THR A 678 -2.43 11.00 2.10
C THR A 678 -3.37 11.99 1.40
N LEU A 679 -3.51 13.19 1.97
CA LEU A 679 -4.33 14.28 1.44
C LEU A 679 -3.43 15.37 0.80
N PRO A 680 -3.51 15.61 -0.52
CA PRO A 680 -2.89 16.78 -1.13
C PRO A 680 -3.73 18.04 -0.89
N VAL A 681 -3.08 19.14 -0.54
CA VAL A 681 -3.69 20.47 -0.36
C VAL A 681 -2.90 21.49 -1.17
N THR A 682 -3.48 21.96 -2.28
CA THR A 682 -2.89 23.06 -3.06
C THR A 682 -3.26 24.40 -2.42
N THR A 683 -2.30 25.10 -1.81
CA THR A 683 -2.53 26.36 -1.09
C THR A 683 -1.28 27.26 -1.06
N ASP A 684 -1.47 28.58 -1.04
CA ASP A 684 -0.38 29.54 -0.84
C ASP A 684 -0.34 30.01 0.62
N LEU A 685 0.72 29.63 1.33
CA LEU A 685 0.89 29.97 2.74
C LEU A 685 1.48 31.37 2.97
N GLU A 686 1.82 32.12 1.91
CA GLU A 686 2.18 33.54 2.06
C GLU A 686 0.97 34.38 2.51
N HIS A 687 -0.25 33.81 2.47
CA HIS A 687 -1.50 34.45 2.92
C HIS A 687 -2.10 33.69 4.12
N PRO A 688 -2.65 34.40 5.13
CA PRO A 688 -3.22 33.76 6.32
C PRO A 688 -4.38 32.81 6.00
N ASP A 689 -5.25 33.17 5.06
CA ASP A 689 -6.40 32.36 4.62
C ASP A 689 -5.95 31.01 4.06
N GLY A 690 -4.75 30.95 3.46
CA GLY A 690 -4.16 29.72 2.94
C GLY A 690 -3.82 28.72 4.05
N ALA A 691 -3.30 29.20 5.18
CA ALA A 691 -3.02 28.39 6.37
C ALA A 691 -4.32 27.92 7.07
N GLU A 692 -5.32 28.80 7.16
CA GLU A 692 -6.63 28.47 7.75
C GLU A 692 -7.35 27.41 6.92
N SER A 693 -7.38 27.56 5.59
CA SER A 693 -7.95 26.58 4.67
C SER A 693 -7.25 25.22 4.75
N MET A 694 -5.92 25.22 4.80
CA MET A 694 -5.11 24.01 4.93
C MET A 694 -5.45 23.22 6.19
N VAL A 695 -5.52 23.90 7.34
CA VAL A 695 -5.87 23.28 8.62
C VAL A 695 -7.32 22.80 8.61
N ALA A 696 -8.25 23.57 8.05
CA ALA A 696 -9.65 23.16 7.93
C ALA A 696 -9.82 21.88 7.10
N GLN A 697 -9.10 21.76 5.99
CA GLN A 697 -9.12 20.55 5.15
C GLN A 697 -8.52 19.34 5.89
N ALA A 698 -7.39 19.53 6.59
CA ALA A 698 -6.78 18.49 7.42
C ALA A 698 -7.75 17.95 8.49
N LEU A 699 -8.43 18.86 9.20
CA LEU A 699 -9.40 18.51 10.23
C LEU A 699 -10.66 17.89 9.63
N SER A 700 -11.12 18.34 8.47
CA SER A 700 -12.27 17.75 7.78
C SER A 700 -12.00 16.33 7.32
N ALA A 701 -10.79 16.04 6.83
CA ALA A 701 -10.42 14.73 6.32
C ALA A 701 -10.09 13.72 7.43
N PHE A 702 -9.31 14.15 8.44
CA PHE A 702 -8.74 13.24 9.43
C PHE A 702 -9.19 13.50 10.86
N GLY A 703 -9.96 14.56 11.12
CA GLY A 703 -10.48 14.93 12.45
C GLY A 703 -9.42 15.47 13.42
N ARG A 704 -8.13 15.43 13.08
CA ARG A 704 -7.03 15.78 13.98
C ARG A 704 -5.75 16.14 13.21
N ILE A 705 -4.87 16.92 13.85
CA ILE A 705 -3.48 17.15 13.40
C ILE A 705 -2.55 16.82 14.56
N ASP A 706 -1.71 15.79 14.44
CA ASP A 706 -0.79 15.36 15.51
C ASP A 706 0.54 16.10 15.45
N VAL A 707 1.04 16.27 14.24
CA VAL A 707 2.32 16.91 13.97
C VAL A 707 2.13 17.95 12.87
N LEU A 708 2.63 19.16 13.09
CA LEU A 708 2.77 20.19 12.06
C LEU A 708 4.26 20.37 11.75
N ILE A 709 4.65 20.19 10.48
CA ILE A 709 6.00 20.43 9.98
C ILE A 709 5.97 21.64 9.04
N ASN A 710 6.48 22.76 9.54
CA ASN A 710 6.54 24.02 8.79
C ASN A 710 7.83 24.11 7.99
N ASN A 711 7.79 23.71 6.72
CA ASN A 711 8.97 23.66 5.85
C ASN A 711 8.99 24.74 4.74
N VAL A 712 7.87 25.42 4.45
CA VAL A 712 7.86 26.55 3.49
C VAL A 712 8.90 27.61 3.86
N GLY A 713 9.69 28.03 2.87
CA GLY A 713 10.72 29.05 3.02
C GLY A 713 11.88 28.90 2.04
N GLY A 714 12.95 29.65 2.31
CA GLY A 714 14.22 29.56 1.59
C GLY A 714 14.56 30.87 0.89
N ALA A 715 15.86 31.20 0.87
CA ALA A 715 16.35 32.43 0.26
C ALA A 715 15.92 32.53 -1.21
N ILE A 716 15.43 33.72 -1.58
CA ILE A 716 15.00 34.09 -2.93
C ILE A 716 16.16 34.79 -3.65
N ASN A 717 16.82 35.74 -3.00
CA ASN A 717 17.86 36.59 -3.59
C ASN A 717 19.22 36.42 -2.88
N PHE A 718 20.29 36.59 -3.66
CA PHE A 718 21.68 36.45 -3.22
C PHE A 718 22.53 37.66 -3.64
N LYS A 719 22.66 38.65 -2.78
CA LYS A 719 23.41 39.91 -3.02
C LYS A 719 23.78 40.64 -1.72
N PRO A 720 24.73 41.59 -1.70
CA PRO A 720 24.98 42.43 -0.54
C PRO A 720 23.71 43.12 -0.03
N PHE A 721 23.60 43.35 1.27
CA PHE A 721 22.36 43.86 1.87
C PHE A 721 21.92 45.22 1.32
N THR A 722 22.88 46.08 0.97
CA THR A 722 22.64 47.39 0.37
C THR A 722 21.98 47.33 -1.02
N GLU A 723 22.02 46.17 -1.68
CA GLU A 723 21.44 45.96 -3.01
C GLU A 723 20.00 45.42 -2.96
N PHE A 724 19.47 45.12 -1.76
CA PHE A 724 18.09 44.69 -1.61
C PHE A 724 17.13 45.88 -1.69
N THR A 725 16.09 45.72 -2.49
CA THR A 725 14.93 46.62 -2.50
C THR A 725 13.96 46.29 -1.38
N ASP A 726 13.15 47.25 -0.94
CA ASP A 726 12.09 47.05 0.04
C ASP A 726 11.16 45.87 -0.31
N ARG A 727 10.87 45.70 -1.61
CA ARG A 727 10.02 44.62 -2.11
C ARG A 727 10.67 43.25 -1.92
N GLU A 728 11.97 43.13 -2.19
CA GLU A 728 12.70 41.87 -2.01
C GLU A 728 12.88 41.54 -0.53
N ILE A 729 13.10 42.55 0.33
CA ILE A 729 13.16 42.36 1.78
C ILE A 729 11.82 41.79 2.30
N ARG A 730 10.70 42.39 1.90
CA ARG A 730 9.36 41.91 2.29
C ARG A 730 9.11 40.49 1.78
N ALA A 731 9.39 40.22 0.50
CA ALA A 731 9.18 38.89 -0.07
C ALA A 731 9.97 37.78 0.65
N GLU A 732 11.18 38.05 1.12
CA GLU A 732 11.96 37.10 1.92
C GLU A 732 11.32 36.81 3.28
N VAL A 733 10.83 37.86 3.96
CA VAL A 733 10.17 37.77 5.27
C VAL A 733 8.82 37.07 5.15
N ASP A 734 8.00 37.47 4.17
CA ASP A 734 6.66 36.91 3.96
C ASP A 734 6.77 35.40 3.69
N ARG A 735 7.67 34.98 2.81
CA ARG A 735 7.88 33.57 2.50
C ARG A 735 8.49 32.76 3.63
N SER A 736 9.51 33.28 4.31
CA SER A 736 10.33 32.47 5.21
C SER A 736 9.97 32.57 6.69
N LEU A 737 9.21 33.60 7.10
CA LEU A 737 8.76 33.82 8.47
C LEU A 737 7.22 33.80 8.58
N MET A 738 6.52 34.58 7.77
CA MET A 738 5.07 34.77 7.93
C MET A 738 4.29 33.48 7.69
N THR A 739 4.70 32.68 6.70
CA THR A 739 4.15 31.33 6.43
C THR A 739 4.12 30.44 7.67
N THR A 740 5.19 30.44 8.48
CA THR A 740 5.27 29.64 9.72
C THR A 740 4.38 30.23 10.81
N LEU A 741 4.38 31.56 10.98
CA LEU A 741 3.50 32.22 11.95
C LEU A 741 2.03 31.91 11.68
N TYR A 742 1.59 32.00 10.42
CA TYR A 742 0.22 31.70 10.04
C TYR A 742 -0.14 30.23 10.26
N ALA A 743 0.72 29.30 9.84
CA ALA A 743 0.47 27.87 10.04
C ALA A 743 0.42 27.47 11.52
N CYS A 744 1.34 27.96 12.34
CA CYS A 744 1.29 27.74 13.80
C CYS A 744 -0.01 28.29 14.39
N ARG A 745 -0.35 29.56 14.08
CA ARG A 745 -1.57 30.21 14.59
C ARG A 745 -2.83 29.44 14.21
N ALA A 746 -2.90 28.91 12.99
CA ALA A 746 -4.05 28.16 12.50
C ALA A 746 -4.18 26.78 13.16
N ALA A 747 -3.06 26.05 13.37
CA ALA A 747 -3.10 24.68 13.88
C ALA A 747 -3.27 24.60 15.42
N LEU A 748 -2.69 25.56 16.15
CA LEU A 748 -2.62 25.56 17.62
C LEU A 748 -3.98 25.33 18.30
N PRO A 749 -5.10 26.00 17.94
CA PRO A 749 -6.38 25.80 18.62
C PRO A 749 -6.83 24.33 18.68
N SER A 750 -6.64 23.58 17.59
CA SER A 750 -7.01 22.16 17.51
C SER A 750 -6.09 21.24 18.34
N MET A 751 -4.82 21.62 18.48
CA MET A 751 -3.86 20.89 19.32
C MET A 751 -4.12 21.16 20.81
N VAL A 752 -4.37 22.42 21.17
CA VAL A 752 -4.69 22.84 22.55
C VAL A 752 -5.98 22.17 23.01
N SER A 753 -7.04 22.19 22.19
CA SER A 753 -8.31 21.54 22.55
C SER A 753 -8.18 20.04 22.82
N ARG A 754 -7.18 19.41 22.20
CA ARG A 754 -6.87 17.98 22.37
C ARG A 754 -5.90 17.72 23.53
N GLY A 755 -5.18 18.74 24.02
CA GLY A 755 -4.15 18.61 25.05
C GLY A 755 -2.89 17.88 24.59
N ALA A 756 -2.63 17.84 23.27
CA ALA A 756 -1.47 17.17 22.70
C ALA A 756 -1.15 17.70 21.30
N GLY A 757 0.14 17.88 20.98
CA GLY A 757 0.57 18.18 19.61
C GLY A 757 2.07 18.41 19.50
N VAL A 758 2.61 18.28 18.29
CA VAL A 758 4.01 18.59 18.00
C VAL A 758 4.09 19.57 16.83
N ILE A 759 4.88 20.63 16.99
CA ILE A 759 5.21 21.57 15.92
C ILE A 759 6.71 21.52 15.69
N VAL A 760 7.11 21.19 14.46
CA VAL A 760 8.49 21.23 14.00
C VAL A 760 8.63 22.35 12.97
N ASN A 761 9.35 23.41 13.35
CA ASN A 761 9.65 24.51 12.46
C ASN A 761 10.97 24.27 11.73
N ILE A 762 11.00 24.47 10.41
CA ILE A 762 12.25 24.41 9.66
C ILE A 762 12.87 25.81 9.64
N SER A 763 13.87 26.00 10.50
CA SER A 763 14.74 27.17 10.54
C SER A 763 15.86 27.04 9.49
N SER A 764 17.08 27.48 9.81
CA SER A 764 18.26 27.41 8.95
C SER A 764 19.51 27.64 9.79
N ALA A 765 20.62 26.97 9.47
CA ALA A 765 21.92 27.33 10.02
C ALA A 765 22.43 28.67 9.43
N ALA A 766 21.79 29.21 8.39
CA ALA A 766 22.16 30.50 7.81
C ALA A 766 21.63 31.72 8.58
N THR A 767 21.47 31.67 9.91
CA THR A 767 21.06 32.87 10.68
C THR A 767 22.14 33.95 10.69
N ARG A 768 23.38 33.61 10.35
CA ARG A 768 24.49 34.55 10.10
C ARG A 768 25.03 34.43 8.67
N GLY A 769 24.15 34.11 7.71
CA GLY A 769 24.50 33.98 6.30
C GLY A 769 24.76 35.32 5.60
N ILE A 770 25.80 35.36 4.76
CA ILE A 770 26.10 36.50 3.89
C ILE A 770 25.25 36.48 2.61
N HIS A 771 25.08 37.65 2.02
CA HIS A 771 24.34 37.87 0.77
C HIS A 771 22.85 37.46 0.78
N ARG A 772 22.29 37.11 1.93
CA ARG A 772 20.87 36.72 2.10
C ARG A 772 20.29 37.22 3.42
N ILE A 773 20.71 38.42 3.84
CA ILE A 773 20.44 38.95 5.19
C ILE A 773 18.94 38.99 5.57
N PRO A 774 17.99 39.38 4.69
CA PRO A 774 16.56 39.30 5.02
C PRO A 774 16.09 37.88 5.33
N TYR A 775 16.58 36.88 4.58
CA TYR A 775 16.33 35.47 4.87
C TYR A 775 16.97 35.04 6.19
N SER A 776 18.20 35.45 6.47
CA SER A 776 18.88 35.19 7.75
C SER A 776 18.07 35.73 8.94
N ALA A 777 17.54 36.96 8.82
CA ALA A 777 16.68 37.58 9.82
C ALA A 777 15.35 36.82 9.98
N ALA A 778 14.71 36.42 8.88
CA ALA A 778 13.48 35.63 8.90
C ALA A 778 13.67 34.29 9.64
N LYS A 779 14.76 33.57 9.37
CA LYS A 779 15.07 32.30 10.06
C LYS A 779 15.51 32.49 11.51
N GLY A 780 16.14 33.61 11.85
CA GLY A 780 16.31 34.04 13.25
C GLY A 780 14.97 34.26 13.95
N GLY A 781 13.99 34.83 13.24
CA GLY A 781 12.60 34.94 13.70
C GLY A 781 11.99 33.57 14.02
N ILE A 782 12.17 32.57 13.15
CA ILE A 782 11.70 31.19 13.39
C ILE A 782 12.27 30.59 14.68
N ASN A 783 13.55 30.85 14.98
CA ASN A 783 14.14 30.43 16.26
C ASN A 783 13.42 31.07 17.44
N ALA A 784 13.13 32.38 17.36
CA ALA A 784 12.41 33.08 18.41
C ALA A 784 10.97 32.57 18.58
N ILE A 785 10.20 32.38 17.49
CA ILE A 785 8.82 31.87 17.62
C ILE A 785 8.81 30.47 18.22
N THR A 786 9.78 29.63 17.88
CA THR A 786 9.90 28.26 18.40
C THR A 786 10.07 28.28 19.93
N ALA A 787 10.95 29.14 20.43
CA ALA A 787 11.16 29.30 21.87
C ALA A 787 9.92 29.88 22.57
N SER A 788 9.31 30.93 22.02
CA SER A 788 8.14 31.57 22.60
C SER A 788 6.92 30.64 22.66
N LEU A 789 6.60 29.95 21.58
CA LEU A 789 5.48 29.00 21.55
C LEU A 789 5.70 27.82 22.50
N ALA A 790 6.94 27.35 22.65
CA ALA A 790 7.24 26.29 23.62
C ALA A 790 7.00 26.76 25.06
N VAL A 791 7.39 27.99 25.42
CA VAL A 791 7.15 28.56 26.75
C VAL A 791 5.64 28.73 27.01
N GLU A 792 4.90 29.19 26.01
CA GLU A 792 3.47 29.49 26.14
C GLU A 792 2.60 28.23 26.20
N TYR A 793 2.86 27.23 25.35
CA TYR A 793 1.94 26.09 25.13
C TYR A 793 2.41 24.75 25.69
N ALA A 794 3.57 24.68 26.37
CA ALA A 794 4.01 23.43 27.00
C ALA A 794 3.02 22.90 28.04
N GLY A 795 2.33 23.79 28.77
CA GLY A 795 1.29 23.44 29.74
C GLY A 795 0.07 22.77 29.11
N ASP A 796 -0.19 23.03 27.83
CA ASP A 796 -1.28 22.45 27.04
C ASP A 796 -0.88 21.13 26.35
N GLY A 797 0.29 20.57 26.70
CA GLY A 797 0.80 19.33 26.10
C GLY A 797 1.36 19.49 24.68
N ILE A 798 1.67 20.73 24.26
CA ILE A 798 2.20 21.02 22.93
C ILE A 798 3.72 21.17 22.99
N ARG A 799 4.40 20.42 22.13
CA ARG A 799 5.84 20.45 21.98
C ARG A 799 6.21 21.24 20.74
N VAL A 800 7.09 22.24 20.88
CA VAL A 800 7.52 23.08 19.76
C VAL A 800 9.04 23.05 19.65
N VAL A 801 9.56 22.66 18.51
CA VAL A 801 10.99 22.49 18.23
C VAL A 801 11.32 23.00 16.83
N ALA A 802 12.61 23.21 16.57
CA ALA A 802 13.07 23.55 15.23
C ALA A 802 14.25 22.70 14.79
N ALA A 803 14.26 22.34 13.50
CA ALA A 803 15.46 21.87 12.81
C ALA A 803 16.05 23.05 12.02
N ALA A 804 17.37 23.21 12.03
CA ALA A 804 18.08 24.26 11.31
C ALA A 804 19.03 23.65 10.26
N PRO A 805 18.53 23.34 9.04
CA PRO A 805 19.33 22.78 7.96
C PRO A 805 20.48 23.71 7.51
N GLY A 806 21.61 23.10 7.15
CA GLY A 806 22.71 23.75 6.43
C GLY A 806 22.58 23.61 4.91
N GLY A 807 23.70 23.83 4.20
CA GLY A 807 23.78 23.55 2.76
C GLY A 807 23.35 22.11 2.47
N THR A 808 22.36 21.92 1.61
CA THR A 808 21.74 20.63 1.32
C THR A 808 21.81 20.34 -0.17
N ALA A 809 22.38 19.19 -0.52
CA ALA A 809 22.42 18.68 -1.88
C ALA A 809 21.02 18.19 -2.26
N ALA A 810 20.43 18.81 -3.27
CA ALA A 810 19.10 18.50 -3.78
C ALA A 810 19.08 18.59 -5.31
N PRO A 811 18.18 17.86 -5.99
CA PRO A 811 17.99 18.00 -7.43
C PRO A 811 17.63 19.44 -7.85
N PRO A 812 17.76 19.78 -9.15
CA PRO A 812 17.25 21.04 -9.68
C PRO A 812 15.78 21.25 -9.28
N ARG A 813 15.43 22.48 -8.90
CA ARG A 813 14.08 22.80 -8.44
C ARG A 813 13.08 22.67 -9.57
N ARG A 814 11.98 21.95 -9.31
CA ARG A 814 10.79 21.91 -10.18
C ARG A 814 9.93 23.14 -10.00
N ILE A 815 9.90 23.68 -8.77
CA ILE A 815 9.10 24.86 -8.41
C ILE A 815 10.05 26.01 -8.12
N SER A 816 10.02 27.03 -8.99
CA SER A 816 10.83 28.25 -8.85
C SER A 816 10.47 28.99 -7.57
N ARG A 817 11.46 29.64 -6.95
CA ARG A 817 11.26 30.60 -5.85
C ARG A 817 11.15 32.05 -6.36
N GLY A 818 11.19 32.27 -7.67
CA GLY A 818 11.32 33.63 -8.21
C GLY A 818 12.72 34.22 -7.98
N THR A 819 13.72 33.36 -7.78
CA THR A 819 15.14 33.75 -7.81
C THR A 819 15.47 34.22 -9.23
N PRO A 820 15.97 35.45 -9.42
CA PRO A 820 16.36 35.94 -10.74
C PRO A 820 17.54 35.15 -11.31
N ASP A 821 17.59 35.03 -12.64
CA ASP A 821 18.80 34.58 -13.33
C ASP A 821 19.95 35.57 -13.14
N PHE A 822 21.19 35.08 -13.21
CA PHE A 822 22.36 35.93 -13.04
C PHE A 822 22.55 36.86 -14.25
N ALA A 823 22.45 38.17 -14.01
CA ALA A 823 22.60 39.19 -15.06
C ALA A 823 24.06 39.38 -15.52
N GLY A 824 25.04 39.12 -14.66
CA GLY A 824 26.47 39.23 -14.99
C GLY A 824 27.39 38.47 -14.04
N GLU A 825 28.69 38.77 -14.12
CA GLU A 825 29.73 38.14 -13.28
C GLU A 825 29.60 38.51 -11.80
N THR A 826 29.11 39.71 -11.51
CA THR A 826 28.95 40.21 -10.14
C THR A 826 27.93 39.39 -9.35
N GLU A 827 26.74 39.13 -9.92
CA GLU A 827 25.72 38.31 -9.27
C GLU A 827 26.18 36.86 -9.12
N ARG A 828 26.93 36.33 -10.10
CA ARG A 828 27.57 35.01 -9.98
C ARG A 828 28.57 34.96 -8.85
N ALA A 829 29.37 36.01 -8.66
CA ALA A 829 30.34 36.10 -7.56
C ALA A 829 29.64 36.19 -6.20
N TRP A 830 28.54 36.95 -6.09
CA TRP A 830 27.75 37.01 -4.85
C TRP A 830 27.11 35.65 -4.52
N PHE A 831 26.61 34.95 -5.54
CA PHE A 831 26.10 33.60 -5.39
C PHE A 831 27.23 32.64 -4.99
N GLN A 832 28.40 32.68 -5.63
CA GLN A 832 29.50 31.80 -5.25
C GLN A 832 29.97 32.04 -3.80
N ALA A 833 30.06 33.30 -3.36
CA ALA A 833 30.52 33.63 -2.00
C ALA A 833 29.63 33.04 -0.89
N HIS A 834 28.30 32.95 -1.08
CA HIS A 834 27.45 32.31 -0.08
C HIS A 834 27.61 30.77 -0.09
N VAL A 835 27.89 30.17 -1.24
CA VAL A 835 28.23 28.75 -1.36
C VAL A 835 29.52 28.48 -0.61
N ASP A 836 30.56 29.28 -0.85
CA ASP A 836 31.86 29.19 -0.20
C ASP A 836 31.72 29.33 1.32
N GLN A 837 30.99 30.36 1.81
CA GLN A 837 30.71 30.51 3.24
C GLN A 837 30.05 29.25 3.82
N THR A 838 29.05 28.70 3.13
CA THR A 838 28.29 27.54 3.61
C THR A 838 29.16 26.28 3.68
N VAL A 839 30.08 26.08 2.73
CA VAL A 839 31.03 24.97 2.77
C VAL A 839 32.09 25.21 3.85
N ASP A 840 32.56 26.44 3.99
CA ASP A 840 33.60 26.81 4.94
C ASP A 840 33.16 26.77 6.40
N SER A 841 31.91 27.17 6.70
CA SER A 841 31.38 27.11 8.07
C SER A 841 31.05 25.68 8.51
N SER A 842 30.72 24.79 7.56
CA SER A 842 30.53 23.37 7.83
C SER A 842 31.86 22.72 8.25
N LEU A 843 31.92 22.12 9.44
CA LEU A 843 33.08 21.36 9.89
C LEU A 843 33.31 20.11 9.02
N MET A 844 32.26 19.61 8.40
CA MET A 844 32.31 18.47 7.46
C MET A 844 32.66 18.87 6.02
N LYS A 845 32.75 20.17 5.70
CA LYS A 845 33.18 20.70 4.38
C LYS A 845 32.40 20.15 3.19
N ARG A 846 31.12 19.83 3.40
CA ARG A 846 30.21 19.35 2.36
C ARG A 846 28.78 19.76 2.65
N TYR A 847 27.93 19.61 1.63
CA TYR A 847 26.49 19.70 1.79
C TYR A 847 25.95 18.41 2.42
N GLY A 848 24.90 18.54 3.22
CA GLY A 848 24.10 17.42 3.72
C GLY A 848 23.19 16.85 2.63
N THR A 849 22.73 15.62 2.81
CA THR A 849 21.74 14.95 1.96
C THR A 849 20.32 15.25 2.42
N LEU A 850 19.33 15.07 1.54
CA LEU A 850 17.92 15.19 1.93
C LEU A 850 17.54 14.21 3.05
N ASP A 851 18.07 12.99 3.03
CA ASP A 851 17.84 11.98 4.08
C ASP A 851 18.40 12.41 5.44
N GLU A 852 19.58 13.03 5.48
CA GLU A 852 20.15 13.56 6.73
C GLU A 852 19.26 14.66 7.32
N GLN A 853 18.66 15.52 6.48
CA GLN A 853 17.73 16.56 6.92
C GLN A 853 16.41 15.96 7.41
N ALA A 854 15.78 15.10 6.61
CA ALA A 854 14.52 14.44 6.95
C ALA A 854 14.65 13.59 8.22
N ALA A 855 15.82 13.00 8.49
CA ALA A 855 16.05 12.23 9.69
C ALA A 855 15.96 13.02 10.98
N ALA A 856 16.62 14.17 11.04
CA ALA A 856 16.54 15.05 12.20
C ALA A 856 15.11 15.57 12.40
N ILE A 857 14.42 15.94 11.32
CA ILE A 857 13.03 16.43 11.36
C ILE A 857 12.09 15.35 11.90
N CYS A 858 12.15 14.12 11.37
CA CYS A 858 11.30 13.02 11.82
C CYS A 858 11.59 12.61 13.27
N PHE A 859 12.86 12.60 13.70
CA PHE A 859 13.20 12.37 15.10
C PHE A 859 12.55 13.42 16.01
N LEU A 860 12.72 14.71 15.69
CA LEU A 860 12.13 15.81 16.45
C LEU A 860 10.59 15.76 16.44
N ALA A 861 9.97 15.33 15.35
CA ALA A 861 8.52 15.17 15.26
C ALA A 861 7.97 14.02 16.12
N SER A 862 8.80 13.04 16.47
CA SER A 862 8.37 11.78 17.09
C SER A 862 8.34 11.79 18.62
N ASP A 863 7.75 10.73 19.19
CA ASP A 863 7.69 10.52 20.64
C ASP A 863 9.08 10.22 21.26
N GLU A 864 10.08 9.85 20.44
CA GLU A 864 11.49 9.71 20.88
C GLU A 864 12.08 11.05 21.37
N ALA A 865 11.56 12.17 20.88
CA ALA A 865 11.95 13.52 21.28
C ALA A 865 10.98 14.15 22.31
N SER A 866 10.21 13.33 23.02
CA SER A 866 9.14 13.78 23.94
C SER A 866 9.57 14.78 25.02
N TYR A 867 10.85 14.78 25.42
CA TYR A 867 11.41 15.73 26.40
C TYR A 867 12.20 16.89 25.78
N ILE A 868 12.15 17.07 24.46
CA ILE A 868 12.84 18.16 23.75
C ILE A 868 11.80 19.19 23.26
N THR A 869 11.80 20.38 23.87
CA THR A 869 10.95 21.52 23.48
C THR A 869 11.73 22.83 23.57
N GLY A 870 11.31 23.86 22.85
CA GLY A 870 11.94 25.19 22.79
C GLY A 870 13.34 25.21 22.20
N SER A 871 13.80 24.07 21.65
CA SER A 871 15.17 23.87 21.18
C SER A 871 15.26 23.97 19.66
N VAL A 872 16.38 24.50 19.18
CA VAL A 872 16.76 24.53 17.76
C VAL A 872 17.92 23.55 17.58
N LEU A 873 17.75 22.57 16.69
CA LEU A 873 18.78 21.59 16.35
C LEU A 873 19.44 21.93 15.01
N PRO A 874 20.72 22.37 14.99
CA PRO A 874 21.45 22.56 13.74
C PRO A 874 21.76 21.23 13.04
N VAL A 875 21.42 21.15 11.76
CA VAL A 875 21.66 19.98 10.89
C VAL A 875 22.54 20.43 9.72
N ALA A 876 23.75 20.87 10.07
CA ALA A 876 24.63 21.64 9.18
C ALA A 876 26.11 21.24 9.27
N GLY A 877 26.39 19.96 9.55
CA GLY A 877 27.77 19.44 9.58
C GLY A 877 28.67 20.12 10.62
N GLY A 878 28.10 20.57 11.74
CA GLY A 878 28.81 21.25 12.82
C GLY A 878 28.62 22.78 12.85
N ASP A 879 28.10 23.38 11.78
CA ASP A 879 27.74 24.81 11.77
C ASP A 879 26.56 25.09 12.73
N GLN A 880 26.68 26.12 13.55
CA GLN A 880 25.69 26.49 14.57
C GLN A 880 24.89 27.75 14.20
N GLY A 881 25.21 28.44 13.10
CA GLY A 881 24.60 29.74 12.81
C GLY A 881 25.52 30.73 12.14
#